data_AF-A0A2E9T719-F1
#
_entry.id   AF-A0A2E9T719-F1
#
_cell.length_a   1.000
_cell.length_b   1.000
_cell.length_c   1.000
_cell.angle_alpha   90.00
_cell.angle_beta   90.00
_cell.angle_gamma   90.00
#
_symmetry.space_group_name_H-M   'P 1'
#
loop_
_entity.id
_entity.type
_entity.pdbx_description
1 polymer ?
#
loop_
_entity_poly.entity_id
_entity_poly.type
_entity_poly.pdbx_seq_one_letter_code
_entity_poly.pdbx_strand_id
1 'polypeptide(L)'
;MKDDFESTVSVIHFGSLTSVSGIDTDAETNTIRFTKATELHLTSLKYYPGGTLTIETDEGAAMPFVLDDIDADGDTLTNGLTLTITGPASFSSSQIADGTLDFTDVKTVSLTDYKGAVTIGGDVESFTSNSLVSLSIDSGTKVETVDVTGVVDPDATTAATKLGPTIALSSLGDLETVTIGGIAKAVTLSTNNNLTSATITADVSGAIVVDNNSDLTTLAVTGATASALDIDTNADLTAVTVDLTWGNSGTGTTVDGDLDVTGNLSLESLTVSSNNLENLEITGNTSLAKVDFTGVKAIGATGTAVVNVYNNDLTASKLTDKSDGTTDVADGKAGDLGSVTSTSGMDTMSDYLTAVAADTDSAAAVYWDKVESFVDSEGTSDSETTDISYSSATAQDATTILLLSANTADLGDAATTTKRSYLIPNGVTAMSVIANGIDLLGTTTIGNTNASAATSATLGTSNAVTIAALVNTVSLAQADVAGVSIAATGNAAPVVYLEVGKNSSNAENSATAATGANNWTFQTSDTFTFTLDGLSATVTGTAYTAAGGTTPLDLLEALTNAWHAKYGAGGTDSGASVGSVASETALRWTISSDTDESTNLDNPANARLIFTAKDTGSGSVGAQAAATFTASEAASSTVGFLIGNGNSSTRSAADNVAQGTGVVLTITADTAGSLLNQIGSVLAASPAIGAQTGKTISVQYTSGNSATMVSELNSTYNPNITASNITTATNVYPEESRRNDVAIGAEANNAAASNAVSFSRVGWLSS
;
A
#
# COMPACT_ATOMS: atom_id res chain seq x y z
N MET A 1 53.89 15.58 -22.13
CA MET A 1 54.56 15.01 -23.32
C MET A 1 53.98 15.69 -24.55
N LYS A 2 54.58 15.58 -25.73
CA LYS A 2 54.04 16.20 -26.95
C LYS A 2 53.39 15.14 -27.85
N ASP A 3 52.28 15.49 -28.49
CA ASP A 3 51.41 14.66 -29.35
C ASP A 3 52.15 14.23 -30.62
N ASP A 4 53.18 14.99 -31.01
CA ASP A 4 54.01 14.73 -32.19
C ASP A 4 54.50 13.26 -32.29
N PHE A 5 54.53 12.53 -31.18
CA PHE A 5 55.02 11.15 -31.06
C PHE A 5 53.95 10.09 -30.72
N GLU A 6 52.70 10.49 -30.45
CA GLU A 6 51.61 9.61 -30.00
C GLU A 6 51.37 8.43 -30.97
N SER A 7 51.42 8.73 -32.27
CA SER A 7 51.11 7.78 -33.35
C SER A 7 52.35 7.17 -34.02
N THR A 8 53.56 7.42 -33.52
CA THR A 8 54.80 7.00 -34.19
C THR A 8 55.78 6.23 -33.31
N VAL A 9 55.63 6.29 -31.99
CA VAL A 9 56.54 5.60 -31.06
C VAL A 9 56.01 4.23 -30.68
N SER A 10 56.85 3.21 -30.84
CA SER A 10 56.48 1.82 -30.55
C SER A 10 56.72 1.40 -29.09
N VAL A 11 57.66 2.03 -28.37
CA VAL A 11 58.03 1.65 -27.00
C VAL A 11 58.20 2.89 -26.14
N ILE A 12 57.47 2.93 -25.01
CA ILE A 12 57.58 3.95 -23.97
C ILE A 12 58.03 3.27 -22.67
N HIS A 13 59.12 3.76 -22.07
CA HIS A 13 59.68 3.13 -20.88
C HIS A 13 60.00 4.14 -19.76
N PHE A 14 59.18 4.12 -18.70
CA PHE A 14 59.33 4.93 -17.49
C PHE A 14 59.92 4.15 -16.31
N GLY A 15 60.73 3.10 -16.55
CA GLY A 15 61.34 2.29 -15.49
C GLY A 15 62.40 2.99 -14.62
N SER A 16 62.49 4.32 -14.65
CA SER A 16 63.25 5.11 -13.67
C SER A 16 62.40 6.21 -13.02
N LEU A 17 61.12 6.31 -13.38
CA LEU A 17 60.18 7.26 -12.80
C LEU A 17 59.63 6.70 -11.49
N THR A 18 60.18 7.14 -10.36
CA THR A 18 59.75 6.68 -9.03
C THR A 18 58.67 7.54 -8.39
N SER A 19 58.54 8.80 -8.84
CA SER A 19 57.58 9.79 -8.32
C SER A 19 57.30 10.86 -9.37
N VAL A 20 56.10 11.41 -9.37
CA VAL A 20 55.69 12.48 -10.28
C VAL A 20 54.62 13.36 -9.62
N SER A 21 54.52 14.64 -9.98
CA SER A 21 53.41 15.50 -9.52
C SER A 21 52.17 15.43 -10.44
N GLY A 22 52.37 15.02 -11.69
CA GLY A 22 51.35 14.91 -12.74
C GLY A 22 52.00 14.41 -14.03
N ILE A 23 51.24 13.71 -14.87
CA ILE A 23 51.68 13.20 -16.16
C ILE A 23 50.67 13.65 -17.19
N ASP A 24 51.11 14.47 -18.13
CA ASP A 24 50.21 15.05 -19.12
C ASP A 24 50.68 14.66 -20.52
N THR A 25 49.75 14.47 -21.44
CA THR A 25 50.01 14.38 -22.89
C THR A 25 49.38 15.63 -23.52
N ASP A 26 50.25 16.55 -23.96
CA ASP A 26 49.95 17.94 -24.34
C ASP A 26 49.17 18.73 -23.30
N ALA A 27 47.91 19.05 -23.61
CA ALA A 27 47.02 19.80 -22.75
C ALA A 27 46.11 18.87 -21.91
N GLU A 28 46.10 17.57 -22.22
CA GLU A 28 45.32 16.59 -21.47
C GLU A 28 46.08 16.20 -20.20
N THR A 29 45.56 16.67 -19.08
CA THR A 29 46.13 16.40 -17.77
C THR A 29 45.94 14.93 -17.40
N ASN A 30 46.87 14.38 -16.62
CA ASN A 30 46.76 13.03 -16.07
C ASN A 30 46.55 11.93 -17.13
N THR A 31 47.17 12.08 -18.29
CA THR A 31 46.98 11.21 -19.45
C THR A 31 48.31 10.76 -20.03
N ILE A 32 48.44 9.46 -20.29
CA ILE A 32 49.51 8.85 -21.09
C ILE A 32 48.85 8.30 -22.36
N ARG A 33 48.99 8.99 -23.48
CA ARG A 33 48.40 8.56 -24.76
C ARG A 33 49.48 8.31 -25.81
N PHE A 34 49.59 7.04 -26.22
CA PHE A 34 50.48 6.57 -27.28
C PHE A 34 49.82 5.41 -28.03
N THR A 35 48.80 5.72 -28.86
CA THR A 35 47.90 4.76 -29.54
C THR A 35 48.57 3.84 -30.57
N LYS A 36 49.89 3.94 -30.75
CA LYS A 36 50.71 3.06 -31.61
C LYS A 36 51.87 2.40 -30.85
N ALA A 37 51.96 2.61 -29.54
CA ALA A 37 52.95 1.97 -28.69
C ALA A 37 52.52 0.53 -28.38
N THR A 38 53.36 -0.42 -28.76
CA THR A 38 53.20 -1.84 -28.43
C THR A 38 53.72 -2.17 -27.04
N GLU A 39 54.44 -1.25 -26.38
CA GLU A 39 54.92 -1.39 -25.01
C GLU A 39 54.87 -0.06 -24.23
N LEU A 40 54.34 -0.09 -23.00
CA LEU A 40 54.37 1.01 -22.04
C LEU A 40 54.78 0.51 -20.65
N HIS A 41 55.97 0.87 -20.17
CA HIS A 41 56.48 0.39 -18.88
C HIS A 41 56.36 1.44 -17.78
N LEU A 42 55.56 1.16 -16.76
CA LEU A 42 55.39 1.93 -15.52
C LEU A 42 55.92 1.15 -14.31
N THR A 43 57.05 0.46 -14.48
CA THR A 43 57.57 -0.55 -13.55
C THR A 43 58.23 0.00 -12.29
N SER A 44 58.37 1.33 -12.16
CA SER A 44 58.98 1.98 -10.98
C SER A 44 58.08 3.01 -10.30
N LEU A 45 56.98 3.42 -10.95
CA LEU A 45 56.05 4.39 -10.39
C LEU A 45 55.06 3.65 -9.51
N LYS A 46 55.25 3.74 -8.20
CA LYS A 46 54.39 3.05 -7.22
C LYS A 46 53.12 3.80 -6.89
N TYR A 47 53.16 5.13 -6.90
CA TYR A 47 52.04 5.95 -6.45
C TYR A 47 51.86 7.13 -7.39
N TYR A 48 50.60 7.45 -7.69
CA TYR A 48 50.22 8.58 -8.54
C TYR A 48 49.38 9.59 -7.75
N PRO A 49 49.95 10.76 -7.36
CA PRO A 49 49.28 11.69 -6.46
C PRO A 49 48.08 12.42 -7.11
N GLY A 50 47.95 12.38 -8.43
CA GLY A 50 46.81 12.96 -9.13
C GLY A 50 45.51 12.17 -8.94
N GLY A 51 45.56 10.95 -8.40
CA GLY A 51 44.40 10.11 -8.08
C GLY A 51 43.59 9.58 -9.26
N THR A 52 43.74 10.16 -10.45
CA THR A 52 43.10 9.75 -11.69
C THR A 52 44.14 9.68 -12.79
N LEU A 53 44.21 8.59 -13.56
CA LEU A 53 45.15 8.45 -14.67
C LEU A 53 44.48 7.74 -15.86
N THR A 54 44.57 8.34 -17.04
CA THR A 54 44.16 7.73 -18.31
C THR A 54 45.37 7.20 -19.06
N ILE A 55 45.30 5.97 -19.55
CA ILE A 55 46.35 5.30 -20.31
C ILE A 55 45.77 4.71 -21.59
N GLU A 56 46.33 5.10 -22.73
CA GLU A 56 45.94 4.60 -24.04
C GLU A 56 47.17 4.12 -24.82
N THR A 57 47.19 2.85 -25.19
CA THR A 57 48.25 2.20 -25.98
C THR A 57 47.70 1.60 -27.27
N ASP A 58 48.55 0.99 -28.11
CA ASP A 58 48.06 0.15 -29.21
C ASP A 58 47.33 -1.09 -28.66
N GLU A 59 46.39 -1.64 -29.44
CA GLU A 59 45.69 -2.87 -29.07
C GLU A 59 46.67 -4.04 -28.96
N GLY A 60 46.59 -4.80 -27.86
CA GLY A 60 47.51 -5.88 -27.54
C GLY A 60 48.86 -5.43 -26.97
N ALA A 61 49.03 -4.17 -26.58
CA ALA A 61 50.30 -3.69 -26.03
C ALA A 61 50.67 -4.35 -24.68
N ALA A 62 51.97 -4.47 -24.41
CA ALA A 62 52.46 -4.88 -23.11
C ALA A 62 52.55 -3.68 -22.16
N MET A 63 51.89 -3.75 -21.00
CA MET A 63 51.87 -2.66 -20.01
C MET A 63 52.26 -3.12 -18.60
N PRO A 64 53.54 -3.42 -18.33
CA PRO A 64 53.97 -3.75 -16.97
C PRO A 64 53.95 -2.49 -16.09
N PHE A 65 53.27 -2.56 -14.94
CA PHE A 65 53.16 -1.46 -13.98
C PHE A 65 53.20 -1.97 -12.53
N VAL A 66 53.40 -1.05 -11.57
CA VAL A 66 53.47 -1.34 -10.13
C VAL A 66 52.71 -0.31 -9.29
N LEU A 67 51.67 0.30 -9.87
CA LEU A 67 50.86 1.32 -9.19
C LEU A 67 50.07 0.69 -8.03
N ASP A 68 49.94 1.49 -6.99
CA ASP A 68 49.32 1.23 -5.71
C ASP A 68 48.44 2.44 -5.35
N ASP A 69 47.35 2.21 -4.61
CA ASP A 69 46.50 3.27 -4.05
C ASP A 69 47.00 3.76 -2.68
N ILE A 70 48.07 3.14 -2.17
CA ILE A 70 48.80 3.51 -0.95
C ILE A 70 50.13 4.20 -1.31
N ASP A 71 50.41 5.33 -0.65
CA ASP A 71 51.69 6.04 -0.82
C ASP A 71 52.83 5.45 0.04
N ALA A 72 54.02 6.06 -0.05
CA ALA A 72 55.20 5.56 0.68
C ALA A 72 55.11 5.73 2.21
N ASP A 73 54.22 6.61 2.70
CA ASP A 73 53.99 6.87 4.12
C ASP A 73 52.84 6.00 4.68
N GLY A 74 52.11 5.30 3.80
CA GLY A 74 51.01 4.40 4.13
C GLY A 74 49.62 5.06 4.04
N ASP A 75 49.54 6.26 3.48
CA ASP A 75 48.28 6.98 3.30
C ASP A 75 47.58 6.52 2.01
N THR A 76 46.25 6.35 2.06
CA THR A 76 45.42 6.01 0.90
C THR A 76 44.81 7.25 0.26
N LEU A 77 44.53 7.17 -1.05
CA LEU A 77 43.64 8.14 -1.69
C LEU A 77 42.24 8.07 -1.08
N THR A 78 41.66 9.22 -0.73
CA THR A 78 40.33 9.30 -0.09
C THR A 78 39.20 8.64 -0.89
N ASN A 79 39.34 8.56 -2.22
CA ASN A 79 38.38 7.94 -3.12
C ASN A 79 39.00 6.78 -3.94
N GLY A 80 40.11 6.21 -3.47
CA GLY A 80 40.90 5.23 -4.22
C GLY A 80 41.53 5.78 -5.51
N LEU A 81 42.09 4.88 -6.32
CA LEU A 81 42.74 5.21 -7.60
C LEU A 81 41.75 5.07 -8.76
N THR A 82 41.60 6.11 -9.58
CA THR A 82 40.82 6.04 -10.83
C THR A 82 41.75 5.75 -12.01
N LEU A 83 41.57 4.62 -12.70
CA LEU A 83 42.31 4.30 -13.93
C LEU A 83 41.35 4.07 -15.09
N THR A 84 41.62 4.75 -16.20
CA THR A 84 40.99 4.45 -17.51
C THR A 84 42.05 3.90 -18.43
N ILE A 85 41.89 2.66 -18.90
CA ILE A 85 42.92 1.94 -19.64
C ILE A 85 42.35 1.43 -20.97
N THR A 86 43.02 1.77 -22.06
CA THR A 86 42.65 1.34 -23.41
C THR A 86 43.81 0.67 -24.14
N GLY A 87 43.55 -0.52 -24.69
CA GLY A 87 44.44 -1.22 -25.61
C GLY A 87 45.37 -2.32 -25.07
N PRO A 88 45.88 -2.36 -23.83
CA PRO A 88 46.86 -3.39 -23.47
C PRO A 88 46.29 -4.81 -23.57
N ALA A 89 47.14 -5.79 -23.89
CA ALA A 89 46.72 -7.20 -24.03
C ALA A 89 46.12 -7.77 -22.73
N SER A 90 46.54 -7.25 -21.58
CA SER A 90 46.02 -7.69 -20.29
C SER A 90 46.24 -6.62 -19.23
N PHE A 91 45.33 -6.57 -18.26
CA PHE A 91 45.52 -5.84 -17.01
C PHE A 91 45.39 -6.78 -15.82
N SER A 92 46.32 -6.68 -14.87
CA SER A 92 46.17 -7.32 -13.58
C SER A 92 46.71 -6.44 -12.45
N SER A 93 46.01 -6.44 -11.31
CA SER A 93 46.44 -5.75 -10.10
C SER A 93 46.12 -6.57 -8.86
N SER A 94 47.06 -6.55 -7.91
CA SER A 94 46.90 -7.06 -6.54
C SER A 94 47.28 -6.03 -5.48
N GLN A 95 47.60 -4.80 -5.91
CA GLN A 95 48.05 -3.73 -5.02
C GLN A 95 46.98 -2.66 -4.85
N ILE A 96 46.21 -2.38 -5.90
CA ILE A 96 45.12 -1.40 -5.85
C ILE A 96 43.96 -2.05 -5.08
N ALA A 97 43.66 -1.54 -3.90
CA ALA A 97 42.59 -2.07 -3.05
C ALA A 97 41.22 -1.48 -3.39
N ASP A 98 41.15 -0.21 -3.82
CA ASP A 98 39.90 0.50 -4.07
C ASP A 98 40.03 1.62 -5.14
N GLY A 99 38.90 2.13 -5.63
CA GLY A 99 38.79 3.24 -6.56
C GLY A 99 37.80 3.00 -7.70
N THR A 100 38.20 3.36 -8.92
CA THR A 100 37.40 3.15 -10.14
C THR A 100 38.30 2.69 -11.28
N LEU A 101 38.01 1.53 -11.86
CA LEU A 101 38.77 0.98 -12.99
C LEU A 101 37.85 0.87 -14.20
N ASP A 102 38.28 1.47 -15.31
CA ASP A 102 37.56 1.49 -16.58
C ASP A 102 38.46 0.92 -17.68
N PHE A 103 37.99 -0.12 -18.37
CA PHE A 103 38.75 -0.86 -19.36
C PHE A 103 38.04 -0.87 -20.71
N THR A 104 38.76 -0.52 -21.77
CA THR A 104 38.30 -0.64 -23.16
C THR A 104 39.36 -1.36 -23.99
N ASP A 105 38.97 -2.35 -24.80
CA ASP A 105 39.89 -3.09 -25.67
C ASP A 105 41.08 -3.72 -24.90
N VAL A 106 40.83 -4.18 -23.67
CA VAL A 106 41.78 -4.91 -22.83
C VAL A 106 41.39 -6.38 -22.82
N LYS A 107 42.02 -7.18 -23.68
CA LYS A 107 41.61 -8.58 -23.90
C LYS A 107 41.37 -9.39 -22.62
N THR A 108 42.22 -9.23 -21.58
CA THR A 108 42.00 -9.91 -20.29
C THR A 108 42.19 -8.97 -19.10
N VAL A 109 41.19 -8.90 -18.22
CA VAL A 109 41.23 -8.14 -16.97
C VAL A 109 41.14 -9.10 -15.78
N SER A 110 42.10 -9.04 -14.88
CA SER A 110 42.14 -9.87 -13.67
C SER A 110 42.45 -9.07 -12.42
N LEU A 111 41.46 -8.95 -11.52
CA LEU A 111 41.55 -8.14 -10.31
C LEU A 111 41.59 -9.05 -9.07
N THR A 112 42.58 -8.82 -8.21
CA THR A 112 42.72 -9.54 -6.94
C THR A 112 42.56 -8.54 -5.79
N ASP A 113 41.62 -8.84 -4.88
CA ASP A 113 41.29 -8.12 -3.66
C ASP A 113 40.84 -6.66 -3.84
N TYR A 114 40.59 -6.23 -5.08
CA TYR A 114 40.07 -4.92 -5.47
C TYR A 114 38.57 -4.79 -5.18
N LYS A 115 38.19 -3.77 -4.42
CA LYS A 115 36.85 -3.51 -3.89
C LYS A 115 36.31 -2.14 -4.32
N GLY A 116 36.67 -1.68 -5.51
CA GLY A 116 36.12 -0.47 -6.12
C GLY A 116 35.18 -0.74 -7.31
N ALA A 117 34.78 0.32 -7.98
CA ALA A 117 33.95 0.22 -9.19
C ALA A 117 34.75 -0.31 -10.38
N VAL A 118 34.13 -1.15 -11.22
CA VAL A 118 34.69 -1.68 -12.46
C VAL A 118 33.75 -1.42 -13.64
N THR A 119 34.27 -0.85 -14.72
CA THR A 119 33.60 -0.74 -16.02
C THR A 119 34.37 -1.52 -17.07
N ILE A 120 33.65 -2.30 -17.89
CA ILE A 120 34.20 -3.09 -18.99
C ILE A 120 33.54 -2.67 -20.29
N GLY A 121 34.34 -2.34 -21.31
CA GLY A 121 33.88 -1.88 -22.62
C GLY A 121 34.71 -2.43 -23.78
N GLY A 122 34.22 -2.24 -25.01
CA GLY A 122 34.92 -2.59 -26.25
C GLY A 122 35.24 -4.09 -26.37
N ASP A 123 36.46 -4.39 -26.80
CA ASP A 123 36.93 -5.75 -27.10
C ASP A 123 37.62 -6.42 -25.89
N VAL A 124 37.05 -6.24 -24.69
CA VAL A 124 37.44 -7.02 -23.50
C VAL A 124 36.79 -8.40 -23.60
N GLU A 125 37.60 -9.46 -23.66
CA GLU A 125 37.13 -10.85 -23.82
C GLU A 125 36.91 -11.55 -22.48
N SER A 126 37.74 -11.29 -21.45
CA SER A 126 37.65 -11.98 -20.17
C SER A 126 37.81 -11.04 -18.98
N PHE A 127 36.88 -11.14 -18.03
CA PHE A 127 36.92 -10.43 -16.76
C PHE A 127 36.90 -11.40 -15.58
N THR A 128 37.89 -11.28 -14.69
CA THR A 128 37.99 -12.05 -13.45
C THR A 128 38.16 -11.14 -12.24
N SER A 129 37.42 -11.39 -11.15
CA SER A 129 37.56 -10.68 -9.87
C SER A 129 37.20 -11.55 -8.67
N ASN A 130 38.03 -11.58 -7.63
CA ASN A 130 37.73 -12.34 -6.40
C ASN A 130 37.10 -11.49 -5.27
N SER A 131 36.84 -10.20 -5.50
CA SER A 131 36.36 -9.25 -4.48
C SER A 131 35.48 -8.14 -5.07
N LEU A 132 34.61 -8.48 -6.00
CA LEU A 132 33.79 -7.51 -6.73
C LEU A 132 32.75 -6.83 -5.84
N VAL A 133 32.71 -5.49 -5.87
CA VAL A 133 31.66 -4.70 -5.19
C VAL A 133 30.71 -4.00 -6.17
N SER A 134 31.17 -3.74 -7.39
CA SER A 134 30.40 -3.05 -8.43
C SER A 134 30.96 -3.38 -9.81
N LEU A 135 30.05 -3.68 -10.74
CA LEU A 135 30.35 -4.00 -12.14
C LEU A 135 29.38 -3.26 -13.05
N SER A 136 29.92 -2.59 -14.06
CA SER A 136 29.20 -2.09 -15.23
C SER A 136 29.81 -2.69 -16.48
N ILE A 137 28.99 -3.09 -17.43
CA ILE A 137 29.43 -3.56 -18.74
C ILE A 137 28.75 -2.68 -19.79
N ASP A 138 29.55 -2.07 -20.65
CA ASP A 138 29.05 -1.20 -21.70
C ASP A 138 28.33 -2.01 -22.78
N SER A 139 27.35 -1.38 -23.42
CA SER A 139 26.62 -1.99 -24.52
C SER A 139 27.55 -2.34 -25.68
N GLY A 140 27.45 -3.57 -26.20
CA GLY A 140 28.25 -4.03 -27.33
C GLY A 140 29.67 -4.47 -26.97
N THR A 141 29.98 -4.58 -25.67
CA THR A 141 31.20 -5.24 -25.19
C THR A 141 31.24 -6.70 -25.65
N LYS A 142 32.39 -7.15 -26.15
CA LYS A 142 32.60 -8.52 -26.64
C LYS A 142 33.14 -9.48 -25.57
N VAL A 143 32.60 -9.39 -24.35
CA VAL A 143 33.04 -10.24 -23.25
C VAL A 143 32.55 -11.66 -23.45
N GLU A 144 33.50 -12.61 -23.44
CA GLU A 144 33.27 -14.04 -23.62
C GLU A 144 33.18 -14.77 -22.27
N THR A 145 33.94 -14.30 -21.27
CA THR A 145 34.01 -14.94 -19.94
C THR A 145 33.91 -13.93 -18.80
N VAL A 146 33.01 -14.19 -17.85
CA VAL A 146 32.91 -13.46 -16.58
C VAL A 146 33.04 -14.45 -15.42
N ASP A 147 34.07 -14.30 -14.60
CA ASP A 147 34.27 -15.09 -13.37
C ASP A 147 34.49 -14.16 -12.17
N VAL A 148 33.46 -14.02 -11.34
CA VAL A 148 33.43 -13.01 -10.27
C VAL A 148 33.00 -13.60 -8.94
N THR A 149 33.67 -13.18 -7.87
CA THR A 149 33.25 -13.39 -6.49
C THR A 149 32.83 -12.05 -5.91
N GLY A 150 31.54 -11.88 -5.65
CA GLY A 150 31.00 -10.67 -5.05
C GLY A 150 31.31 -10.59 -3.55
N VAL A 151 31.54 -9.38 -3.06
CA VAL A 151 31.75 -9.11 -1.63
C VAL A 151 30.93 -7.90 -1.19
N VAL A 152 30.77 -7.76 0.13
CA VAL A 152 30.20 -6.54 0.69
C VAL A 152 31.18 -5.39 0.47
N ASP A 153 30.65 -4.29 -0.06
CA ASP A 153 31.37 -3.03 -0.16
C ASP A 153 31.79 -2.56 1.25
N PRO A 154 33.10 -2.42 1.55
CA PRO A 154 33.57 -1.99 2.86
C PRO A 154 33.09 -0.57 3.24
N ASP A 155 32.74 0.26 2.24
CA ASP A 155 32.26 1.62 2.42
C ASP A 155 30.73 1.71 2.48
N ALA A 156 30.03 0.57 2.40
CA ALA A 156 28.57 0.50 2.48
C ALA A 156 28.02 1.05 3.82
N THR A 157 27.37 2.21 3.75
CA THR A 157 26.67 2.82 4.90
C THR A 157 25.21 2.41 5.03
N THR A 158 24.60 1.87 3.96
CA THR A 158 23.19 1.45 3.94
C THR A 158 23.05 -0.07 3.98
N ALA A 159 21.90 -0.58 4.43
CA ALA A 159 21.66 -2.03 4.44
C ALA A 159 21.59 -2.62 3.02
N ALA A 160 21.00 -1.91 2.06
CA ALA A 160 20.86 -2.40 0.68
C ALA A 160 22.20 -2.58 -0.05
N THR A 161 23.20 -1.75 0.26
CA THR A 161 24.56 -1.87 -0.29
C THR A 161 25.41 -2.91 0.44
N LYS A 162 24.95 -3.41 1.59
CA LYS A 162 25.58 -4.54 2.30
C LYS A 162 25.20 -5.91 1.75
N LEU A 163 24.34 -5.95 0.72
CA LEU A 163 23.87 -7.18 0.06
C LEU A 163 24.81 -7.63 -1.08
N GLY A 164 25.96 -6.98 -1.28
CA GLY A 164 26.88 -7.26 -2.39
C GLY A 164 26.47 -6.61 -3.73
N PRO A 165 27.24 -6.82 -4.81
CA PRO A 165 26.96 -6.27 -6.12
C PRO A 165 25.67 -6.83 -6.75
N THR A 166 25.01 -6.03 -7.57
CA THR A 166 24.09 -6.56 -8.60
C THR A 166 24.92 -7.00 -9.80
N ILE A 167 24.74 -8.24 -10.24
CA ILE A 167 25.40 -8.78 -11.43
C ILE A 167 24.35 -8.94 -12.53
N ALA A 168 24.34 -8.00 -13.48
CA ALA A 168 23.40 -7.98 -14.59
C ALA A 168 24.18 -8.13 -15.91
N LEU A 169 24.09 -9.32 -16.52
CA LEU A 169 24.71 -9.67 -17.79
C LEU A 169 23.59 -9.89 -18.80
N SER A 170 23.34 -8.89 -19.63
CA SER A 170 22.22 -8.94 -20.57
C SER A 170 22.61 -8.47 -21.95
N SER A 171 22.09 -9.17 -22.97
CA SER A 171 22.35 -8.84 -24.39
C SER A 171 23.84 -8.81 -24.76
N LEU A 172 24.65 -9.63 -24.08
CA LEU A 172 26.08 -9.80 -24.37
C LEU A 172 26.22 -10.93 -25.39
N GLY A 173 26.27 -10.55 -26.68
CA GLY A 173 26.20 -11.50 -27.80
C GLY A 173 27.38 -12.47 -27.87
N ASP A 174 28.53 -12.11 -27.31
CA ASP A 174 29.75 -12.93 -27.32
C ASP A 174 29.95 -13.71 -26.00
N LEU A 175 29.10 -13.52 -24.98
CA LEU A 175 29.28 -14.15 -23.66
C LEU A 175 29.05 -15.66 -23.75
N GLU A 176 30.06 -16.45 -23.37
CA GLU A 176 30.06 -17.92 -23.45
C GLU A 176 29.98 -18.59 -22.08
N THR A 177 30.68 -18.04 -21.08
CA THR A 177 30.77 -18.64 -19.73
C THR A 177 30.64 -17.62 -18.60
N VAL A 178 29.89 -17.99 -17.57
CA VAL A 178 29.69 -17.17 -16.37
C VAL A 178 29.92 -18.00 -15.10
N THR A 179 30.74 -17.49 -14.19
CA THR A 179 30.89 -18.00 -12.83
C THR A 179 30.66 -16.87 -11.82
N ILE A 180 29.73 -17.06 -10.89
CA ILE A 180 29.39 -16.08 -9.86
C ILE A 180 29.41 -16.77 -8.49
N GLY A 181 30.28 -16.29 -7.60
CA GLY A 181 30.38 -16.74 -6.21
C GLY A 181 30.29 -15.57 -5.21
N GLY A 182 30.46 -15.89 -3.93
CA GLY A 182 30.49 -14.89 -2.85
C GLY A 182 29.10 -14.40 -2.47
N ILE A 183 28.91 -13.08 -2.40
CA ILE A 183 27.64 -12.43 -2.03
C ILE A 183 27.17 -11.59 -3.22
N ALA A 184 25.89 -11.66 -3.55
CA ALA A 184 25.29 -10.80 -4.57
C ALA A 184 23.91 -10.29 -4.13
N LYS A 185 23.54 -9.10 -4.62
CA LYS A 185 22.21 -8.56 -4.36
C LYS A 185 21.17 -9.20 -5.26
N ALA A 186 21.52 -9.41 -6.52
CA ALA A 186 20.71 -10.05 -7.55
C ALA A 186 21.63 -10.53 -8.68
N VAL A 187 21.21 -11.58 -9.39
CA VAL A 187 21.90 -12.10 -10.57
C VAL A 187 20.92 -12.16 -11.74
N THR A 188 21.29 -11.62 -12.89
CA THR A 188 20.47 -11.66 -14.11
C THR A 188 21.34 -12.03 -15.30
N LEU A 189 21.04 -13.15 -15.94
CA LEU A 189 21.65 -13.63 -17.18
C LEU A 189 20.55 -13.69 -18.25
N SER A 190 20.46 -12.68 -19.12
CA SER A 190 19.33 -12.56 -20.05
C SER A 190 19.74 -12.27 -21.48
N THR A 191 19.18 -13.01 -22.44
CA THR A 191 19.38 -12.75 -23.88
C THR A 191 20.86 -12.83 -24.30
N ASN A 192 21.64 -13.70 -23.65
CA ASN A 192 23.03 -13.95 -24.03
C ASN A 192 23.08 -15.19 -24.91
N ASN A 193 22.88 -14.99 -26.21
CA ASN A 193 22.62 -16.11 -27.13
C ASN A 193 23.76 -17.12 -27.22
N ASN A 194 25.02 -16.72 -27.02
CA ASN A 194 26.17 -17.61 -27.06
C ASN A 194 26.52 -18.21 -25.67
N LEU A 195 25.75 -17.90 -24.62
CA LEU A 195 26.06 -18.37 -23.26
C LEU A 195 25.81 -19.86 -23.19
N THR A 196 26.86 -20.65 -23.04
CA THR A 196 26.76 -22.13 -23.00
C THR A 196 26.73 -22.69 -21.60
N SER A 197 27.35 -21.99 -20.63
CA SER A 197 27.42 -22.43 -19.24
C SER A 197 27.37 -21.29 -18.23
N ALA A 198 26.58 -21.48 -17.17
CA ALA A 198 26.50 -20.59 -16.03
C ALA A 198 26.61 -21.38 -14.72
N THR A 199 27.52 -20.96 -13.84
CA THR A 199 27.67 -21.50 -12.48
C THR A 199 27.47 -20.38 -11.45
N ILE A 200 26.48 -20.55 -10.59
CA ILE A 200 26.09 -19.58 -9.56
C ILE A 200 26.14 -20.30 -8.21
N THR A 201 27.05 -19.88 -7.35
CA THR A 201 27.24 -20.41 -5.99
C THR A 201 27.16 -19.30 -4.93
N ALA A 202 26.74 -18.10 -5.35
CA ALA A 202 26.67 -16.94 -4.48
C ALA A 202 25.49 -17.02 -3.48
N ASP A 203 25.67 -16.35 -2.35
CA ASP A 203 24.59 -15.96 -1.46
C ASP A 203 23.88 -14.75 -2.07
N VAL A 204 22.79 -15.01 -2.81
CA VAL A 204 22.00 -13.99 -3.49
C VAL A 204 20.87 -13.54 -2.58
N SER A 205 20.88 -12.27 -2.17
CA SER A 205 19.82 -11.73 -1.30
C SER A 205 18.49 -11.50 -2.03
N GLY A 206 18.46 -11.63 -3.35
CA GLY A 206 17.29 -11.44 -4.20
C GLY A 206 17.10 -12.62 -5.15
N ALA A 207 16.63 -12.33 -6.36
CA ALA A 207 16.39 -13.34 -7.39
C ALA A 207 17.66 -13.69 -8.17
N ILE A 208 17.67 -14.94 -8.66
CA ILE A 208 18.51 -15.39 -9.77
C ILE A 208 17.59 -15.52 -10.99
N VAL A 209 17.88 -14.78 -12.06
CA VAL A 209 17.09 -14.78 -13.30
C VAL A 209 17.97 -15.26 -14.45
N VAL A 210 17.53 -16.31 -15.16
CA VAL A 210 18.25 -16.93 -16.28
C VAL A 210 17.28 -17.08 -17.44
N ASP A 211 17.25 -16.09 -18.34
CA ASP A 211 16.19 -15.98 -19.34
C ASP A 211 16.71 -15.85 -20.76
N ASN A 212 16.02 -16.47 -21.73
CA ASN A 212 16.25 -16.27 -23.16
C ASN A 212 17.71 -16.52 -23.59
N ASN A 213 18.46 -17.40 -22.90
CA ASN A 213 19.82 -17.76 -23.29
C ASN A 213 19.73 -18.99 -24.20
N SER A 214 19.71 -18.75 -25.51
CA SER A 214 19.38 -19.78 -26.51
C SER A 214 20.33 -20.98 -26.45
N ASP A 215 21.64 -20.76 -26.36
CA ASP A 215 22.65 -21.82 -26.40
C ASP A 215 23.02 -22.36 -24.99
N LEU A 216 22.29 -21.97 -23.93
CA LEU A 216 22.59 -22.39 -22.56
C LEU A 216 22.27 -23.86 -22.36
N THR A 217 23.32 -24.67 -22.17
CA THR A 217 23.18 -26.13 -21.97
C THR A 217 23.45 -26.55 -20.54
N THR A 218 24.20 -25.74 -19.77
CA THR A 218 24.58 -26.05 -18.39
C THR A 218 24.25 -24.88 -17.46
N LEU A 219 23.33 -25.09 -16.54
CA LEU A 219 23.06 -24.19 -15.41
C LEU A 219 23.33 -24.93 -14.10
N ALA A 220 24.27 -24.43 -13.31
CA ALA A 220 24.58 -24.95 -11.99
C ALA A 220 24.27 -23.89 -10.93
N VAL A 221 23.26 -24.14 -10.09
CA VAL A 221 22.87 -23.28 -8.96
C VAL A 221 23.09 -23.96 -7.60
N THR A 222 23.73 -25.13 -7.58
CA THR A 222 23.94 -25.91 -6.37
C THR A 222 24.77 -25.15 -5.33
N GLY A 223 24.23 -25.04 -4.12
CA GLY A 223 24.87 -24.35 -3.00
C GLY A 223 24.71 -22.83 -3.01
N ALA A 224 24.00 -22.26 -3.99
CA ALA A 224 23.59 -20.86 -3.93
C ALA A 224 22.53 -20.62 -2.83
N THR A 225 22.31 -19.36 -2.50
CA THR A 225 21.11 -18.89 -1.79
C THR A 225 20.38 -17.91 -2.69
N ALA A 226 19.05 -17.92 -2.73
CA ALA A 226 18.25 -16.94 -3.47
C ALA A 226 16.83 -16.85 -2.91
N SER A 227 16.14 -15.72 -3.07
CA SER A 227 14.70 -15.65 -2.75
C SER A 227 13.82 -16.21 -3.86
N ALA A 228 14.31 -16.15 -5.10
CA ALA A 228 13.61 -16.63 -6.28
C ALA A 228 14.62 -17.18 -7.30
N LEU A 229 14.19 -18.16 -8.09
CA LEU A 229 14.92 -18.70 -9.23
C LEU A 229 13.98 -18.77 -10.44
N ASP A 230 14.29 -17.94 -11.43
CA ASP A 230 13.53 -17.85 -12.68
C ASP A 230 14.40 -18.42 -13.80
N ILE A 231 13.89 -19.44 -14.48
CA ILE A 231 14.56 -20.11 -15.60
C ILE A 231 13.59 -20.14 -16.76
N ASP A 232 13.65 -19.12 -17.62
CA ASP A 232 12.64 -18.96 -18.67
C ASP A 232 13.21 -18.96 -20.08
N THR A 233 12.57 -19.72 -20.97
CA THR A 233 12.82 -19.64 -22.42
C THR A 233 14.30 -19.91 -22.80
N ASN A 234 15.00 -20.76 -22.05
CA ASN A 234 16.36 -21.20 -22.40
C ASN A 234 16.26 -22.39 -23.36
N ALA A 235 16.50 -22.12 -24.64
CA ALA A 235 16.10 -23.03 -25.72
C ALA A 235 16.83 -24.38 -25.68
N ASP A 236 18.13 -24.41 -25.36
CA ASP A 236 18.96 -25.62 -25.42
C ASP A 236 19.21 -26.29 -24.04
N LEU A 237 18.56 -25.79 -22.99
CA LEU A 237 18.72 -26.33 -21.64
C LEU A 237 17.95 -27.66 -21.51
N THR A 238 18.65 -28.76 -21.21
CA THR A 238 18.06 -30.12 -21.23
C THR A 238 17.81 -30.71 -19.84
N ALA A 239 18.56 -30.28 -18.83
CA ALA A 239 18.39 -30.72 -17.46
C ALA A 239 18.75 -29.61 -16.48
N VAL A 240 17.97 -29.49 -15.40
CA VAL A 240 18.23 -28.55 -14.31
C VAL A 240 18.14 -29.28 -12.98
N THR A 241 19.10 -28.98 -12.10
CA THR A 241 19.04 -29.36 -10.68
C THR A 241 19.00 -28.11 -9.83
N VAL A 242 17.88 -27.90 -9.14
CA VAL A 242 17.66 -26.83 -8.17
C VAL A 242 18.00 -27.38 -6.79
N ASP A 243 19.24 -27.09 -6.36
CA ASP A 243 19.77 -27.47 -5.03
C ASP A 243 20.40 -26.25 -4.36
N LEU A 244 19.59 -25.19 -4.25
CA LEU A 244 19.92 -23.95 -3.57
C LEU A 244 19.19 -23.84 -2.24
N THR A 245 19.55 -22.87 -1.42
CA THR A 245 18.82 -22.51 -0.20
C THR A 245 17.90 -21.33 -0.49
N TRP A 246 16.60 -21.44 -0.19
CA TRP A 246 15.73 -20.27 -0.26
C TRP A 246 16.08 -19.28 0.85
N GLY A 247 16.40 -18.06 0.45
CA GLY A 247 16.64 -16.91 1.32
C GLY A 247 15.43 -15.98 1.37
N ASN A 248 15.51 -14.95 2.21
CA ASN A 248 14.53 -13.85 2.14
C ASN A 248 14.99 -12.81 1.11
N SER A 249 14.05 -12.03 0.56
CA SER A 249 14.41 -10.86 -0.24
C SER A 249 14.97 -9.74 0.66
N GLY A 250 16.29 -9.55 0.64
CA GLY A 250 16.99 -8.46 1.29
C GLY A 250 17.22 -8.61 2.80
N THR A 251 16.36 -8.00 3.63
CA THR A 251 16.53 -7.95 5.10
C THR A 251 15.36 -8.56 5.87
N GLY A 252 14.50 -9.30 5.17
CA GLY A 252 13.36 -10.00 5.73
C GLY A 252 13.77 -11.15 6.65
N THR A 253 12.78 -11.84 7.21
CA THR A 253 13.01 -13.07 7.98
C THR A 253 12.15 -14.24 7.52
N THR A 254 11.08 -13.95 6.76
CA THR A 254 10.24 -14.94 6.10
C THR A 254 11.01 -15.57 4.94
N VAL A 255 10.99 -16.89 4.85
CA VAL A 255 11.58 -17.66 3.75
C VAL A 255 10.42 -18.27 2.98
N ASP A 256 10.19 -17.71 1.80
CA ASP A 256 9.18 -18.14 0.84
C ASP A 256 9.93 -18.36 -0.48
N GLY A 257 10.25 -19.62 -0.78
CA GLY A 257 10.95 -19.95 -2.01
C GLY A 257 10.04 -19.75 -3.21
N ASP A 258 10.58 -19.17 -4.27
CA ASP A 258 9.91 -18.96 -5.54
C ASP A 258 10.69 -19.64 -6.66
N LEU A 259 10.03 -20.54 -7.39
CA LEU A 259 10.64 -21.29 -8.48
C LEU A 259 9.74 -21.23 -9.71
N ASP A 260 10.23 -20.51 -10.72
CA ASP A 260 9.61 -20.40 -12.04
C ASP A 260 10.51 -21.08 -13.07
N VAL A 261 9.97 -22.11 -13.71
CA VAL A 261 10.62 -22.83 -14.80
C VAL A 261 9.64 -22.88 -15.96
N THR A 262 9.75 -21.92 -16.89
CA THR A 262 8.76 -21.81 -17.97
C THR A 262 9.36 -21.74 -19.38
N GLY A 263 8.66 -22.36 -20.33
CA GLY A 263 8.99 -22.21 -21.75
C GLY A 263 10.37 -22.76 -22.18
N ASN A 264 11.05 -23.56 -21.37
CA ASN A 264 12.32 -24.19 -21.73
C ASN A 264 12.03 -25.42 -22.59
N LEU A 265 11.86 -25.19 -23.90
CA LEU A 265 11.28 -26.18 -24.82
C LEU A 265 12.09 -27.48 -24.92
N SER A 266 13.40 -27.45 -24.67
CA SER A 266 14.27 -28.65 -24.70
C SER A 266 14.51 -29.27 -23.32
N LEU A 267 13.93 -28.73 -22.25
CA LEU A 267 14.12 -29.25 -20.90
C LEU A 267 13.45 -30.63 -20.79
N GLU A 268 14.24 -31.67 -20.54
CA GLU A 268 13.77 -33.06 -20.42
C GLU A 268 13.59 -33.49 -18.96
N SER A 269 14.37 -32.89 -18.05
CA SER A 269 14.35 -33.23 -16.62
C SER A 269 14.57 -32.04 -15.69
N LEU A 270 13.81 -32.01 -14.61
CA LEU A 270 13.94 -31.03 -13.53
C LEU A 270 14.04 -31.77 -12.19
N THR A 271 15.09 -31.50 -11.42
CA THR A 271 15.23 -32.00 -10.04
C THR A 271 15.21 -30.83 -9.09
N VAL A 272 14.40 -30.89 -8.04
CA VAL A 272 14.27 -29.86 -7.01
C VAL A 272 14.46 -30.50 -5.63
N SER A 273 15.52 -30.10 -4.94
CA SER A 273 15.79 -30.49 -3.54
C SER A 273 15.53 -29.36 -2.54
N SER A 274 15.30 -28.14 -3.02
CA SER A 274 15.08 -26.94 -2.20
C SER A 274 13.68 -26.90 -1.59
N ASN A 275 13.58 -27.20 -0.29
CA ASN A 275 12.33 -27.21 0.48
C ASN A 275 11.86 -25.79 0.90
N ASN A 276 10.60 -25.62 1.29
CA ASN A 276 9.95 -24.32 1.64
C ASN A 276 9.57 -23.47 0.41
N LEU A 277 9.04 -24.12 -0.63
CA LEU A 277 8.48 -23.42 -1.79
C LEU A 277 7.13 -22.82 -1.45
N GLU A 278 6.96 -21.52 -1.62
CA GLU A 278 5.67 -20.85 -1.54
C GLU A 278 5.04 -20.79 -2.94
N ASN A 279 5.85 -20.45 -3.93
CA ASN A 279 5.42 -20.36 -5.32
C ASN A 279 6.16 -21.41 -6.15
N LEU A 280 5.42 -22.08 -7.03
CA LEU A 280 5.99 -23.03 -7.98
C LEU A 280 5.25 -22.94 -9.31
N GLU A 281 5.95 -22.52 -10.36
CA GLU A 281 5.45 -22.58 -11.73
C GLU A 281 6.33 -23.48 -12.60
N ILE A 282 5.74 -24.53 -13.15
CA ILE A 282 6.36 -25.42 -14.13
C ILE A 282 5.41 -25.54 -15.31
N THR A 283 5.55 -24.65 -16.29
CA THR A 283 4.62 -24.59 -17.41
C THR A 283 5.31 -24.33 -18.75
N GLY A 284 4.74 -24.88 -19.83
CA GLY A 284 5.25 -24.62 -21.19
C GLY A 284 6.59 -25.30 -21.51
N ASN A 285 7.12 -26.16 -20.64
CA ASN A 285 8.32 -26.96 -20.91
C ASN A 285 7.91 -28.23 -21.66
N THR A 286 7.60 -28.10 -22.95
CA THR A 286 6.92 -29.15 -23.73
C THR A 286 7.71 -30.45 -23.93
N SER A 287 8.98 -30.52 -23.50
CA SER A 287 9.78 -31.76 -23.50
C SER A 287 10.02 -32.32 -22.09
N LEU A 288 9.50 -31.66 -21.04
CA LEU A 288 9.77 -32.02 -19.65
C LEU A 288 8.96 -33.25 -19.28
N ALA A 289 9.60 -34.40 -19.39
CA ALA A 289 9.01 -35.71 -19.14
C ALA A 289 9.35 -36.26 -17.74
N LYS A 290 10.28 -35.63 -17.01
CA LYS A 290 10.72 -36.07 -15.67
C LYS A 290 10.87 -34.92 -14.68
N VAL A 291 10.28 -35.10 -13.51
CA VAL A 291 10.47 -34.26 -12.33
C VAL A 291 10.93 -35.11 -11.15
N ASP A 292 11.71 -34.53 -10.24
CA ASP A 292 12.04 -35.15 -8.95
C ASP A 292 12.01 -34.08 -7.86
N PHE A 293 11.05 -34.22 -6.94
CA PHE A 293 10.79 -33.35 -5.79
C PHE A 293 11.02 -34.07 -4.46
N THR A 294 11.80 -35.17 -4.44
CA THR A 294 12.03 -35.99 -3.24
C THR A 294 12.54 -35.17 -2.03
N GLY A 295 13.23 -34.04 -2.28
CA GLY A 295 13.72 -33.14 -1.23
C GLY A 295 12.70 -32.13 -0.71
N VAL A 296 11.54 -31.98 -1.34
CA VAL A 296 10.55 -30.92 -1.07
C VAL A 296 9.35 -31.48 -0.31
N LYS A 297 9.05 -30.90 0.86
CA LYS A 297 8.08 -31.43 1.83
C LYS A 297 7.19 -30.38 2.48
N ALA A 298 7.57 -29.11 2.41
CA ALA A 298 6.91 -28.01 3.09
C ALA A 298 6.72 -26.83 2.14
N ILE A 299 5.61 -26.13 2.32
CA ILE A 299 5.37 -24.83 1.72
C ILE A 299 6.21 -23.74 2.39
N GLY A 300 6.22 -22.54 1.81
CA GLY A 300 6.84 -21.36 2.40
C GLY A 300 6.25 -20.99 3.76
N ALA A 301 6.91 -20.05 4.42
CA ALA A 301 6.53 -19.62 5.76
C ALA A 301 5.25 -18.78 5.78
N THR A 302 4.86 -18.15 4.67
CA THR A 302 3.63 -17.35 4.58
C THR A 302 2.36 -18.21 4.61
N GLY A 303 2.35 -19.39 3.98
CA GLY A 303 1.20 -20.30 4.04
C GLY A 303 0.05 -19.86 3.13
N THR A 304 0.37 -19.47 1.90
CA THR A 304 -0.52 -19.01 0.83
C THR A 304 -0.05 -19.52 -0.52
N ALA A 305 0.44 -20.76 -0.55
CA ALA A 305 1.21 -21.28 -1.67
C ALA A 305 0.43 -21.23 -2.99
N VAL A 306 1.12 -20.91 -4.08
CA VAL A 306 0.57 -20.90 -5.45
C VAL A 306 1.35 -21.89 -6.31
N VAL A 307 0.68 -22.96 -6.75
CA VAL A 307 1.33 -24.06 -7.47
C VAL A 307 0.68 -24.33 -8.83
N ASN A 308 1.46 -24.18 -9.89
CA ASN A 308 1.04 -24.42 -11.27
C ASN A 308 1.96 -25.44 -11.94
N VAL A 309 1.43 -26.62 -12.27
CA VAL A 309 2.16 -27.66 -12.99
C VAL A 309 1.24 -28.24 -14.07
N TYR A 310 1.44 -27.79 -15.31
CA TYR A 310 0.70 -28.23 -16.49
C TYR A 310 1.37 -27.71 -17.76
N ASN A 311 0.96 -28.24 -18.92
CA ASN A 311 1.51 -27.87 -20.22
C ASN A 311 3.02 -28.19 -20.36
N ASN A 312 3.40 -29.37 -19.87
CA ASN A 312 4.72 -29.98 -20.01
C ASN A 312 4.60 -31.28 -20.84
N ASP A 313 5.39 -32.32 -20.56
CA ASP A 313 5.25 -33.68 -21.15
C ASP A 313 5.12 -34.77 -20.06
N LEU A 314 4.48 -34.43 -18.93
CA LEU A 314 4.34 -35.32 -17.78
C LEU A 314 3.21 -36.32 -18.02
N THR A 315 3.58 -37.57 -18.27
CA THR A 315 2.64 -38.64 -18.65
C THR A 315 2.42 -39.66 -17.54
N ALA A 316 1.16 -39.99 -17.24
CA ALA A 316 0.78 -41.18 -16.50
C ALA A 316 0.45 -42.32 -17.47
N SER A 317 1.16 -43.44 -17.36
CA SER A 317 0.86 -44.64 -18.16
C SER A 317 -0.44 -45.31 -17.75
N LYS A 318 -0.81 -45.20 -16.46
CA LYS A 318 -2.08 -45.69 -15.94
C LYS A 318 -2.52 -44.92 -14.72
N LEU A 319 -3.79 -44.55 -14.69
CA LEU A 319 -4.52 -44.15 -13.49
C LEU A 319 -5.59 -45.21 -13.22
N THR A 320 -5.83 -45.55 -11.96
CA THR A 320 -6.93 -46.43 -11.57
C THR A 320 -7.68 -45.80 -10.42
N ASP A 321 -8.94 -45.47 -10.69
CA ASP A 321 -9.92 -45.06 -9.70
C ASP A 321 -10.48 -46.31 -9.02
N LYS A 322 -10.21 -46.48 -7.73
CA LYS A 322 -10.52 -47.72 -7.01
C LYS A 322 -11.76 -47.50 -6.16
N SER A 323 -12.53 -48.56 -5.91
CA SER A 323 -13.60 -48.50 -4.92
C SER A 323 -13.12 -47.99 -3.55
N ASP A 324 -13.83 -46.99 -3.05
CA ASP A 324 -13.66 -46.39 -1.71
C ASP A 324 -14.16 -47.27 -0.55
N GLY A 325 -14.42 -48.55 -0.84
CA GLY A 325 -14.91 -49.53 0.12
C GLY A 325 -16.42 -49.44 0.32
N THR A 326 -16.87 -49.25 1.57
CA THR A 326 -18.31 -49.28 1.91
C THR A 326 -19.03 -47.95 1.74
N THR A 327 -18.28 -46.89 1.46
CA THR A 327 -18.77 -45.52 1.26
C THR A 327 -18.15 -45.01 -0.02
N ASP A 328 -18.96 -44.90 -1.06
CA ASP A 328 -18.66 -44.24 -2.34
C ASP A 328 -18.48 -42.73 -2.07
N VAL A 329 -17.26 -42.23 -2.28
CA VAL A 329 -16.87 -40.83 -2.13
C VAL A 329 -16.67 -40.25 -3.52
N ALA A 330 -17.21 -39.06 -3.78
CA ALA A 330 -17.03 -38.44 -5.10
C ALA A 330 -15.54 -38.14 -5.39
N ASP A 331 -15.14 -38.25 -6.66
CA ASP A 331 -13.79 -37.99 -7.13
C ASP A 331 -13.18 -36.70 -6.57
N GLY A 332 -11.92 -36.79 -6.18
CA GLY A 332 -11.10 -35.71 -5.65
C GLY A 332 -11.53 -35.22 -4.27
N LYS A 333 -12.43 -35.92 -3.57
CA LYS A 333 -12.79 -35.62 -2.18
C LYS A 333 -11.98 -36.45 -1.21
N ALA A 334 -11.95 -36.01 0.04
CA ALA A 334 -11.26 -36.72 1.11
C ALA A 334 -11.83 -38.13 1.27
N GLY A 335 -11.01 -39.14 1.03
CA GLY A 335 -11.40 -40.55 1.08
C GLY A 335 -11.38 -41.25 -0.27
N ASP A 336 -11.34 -40.50 -1.38
CA ASP A 336 -11.16 -41.03 -2.74
C ASP A 336 -9.85 -41.85 -2.83
N LEU A 337 -9.97 -43.11 -3.21
CA LEU A 337 -8.88 -44.06 -3.37
C LEU A 337 -8.54 -44.33 -4.83
N GLY A 338 -7.25 -44.35 -5.13
CA GLY A 338 -6.79 -44.74 -6.47
C GLY A 338 -5.36 -45.22 -6.51
N SER A 339 -4.77 -45.18 -7.69
CA SER A 339 -3.34 -45.36 -7.89
C SER A 339 -2.87 -44.80 -9.21
N VAL A 340 -1.62 -44.34 -9.22
CA VAL A 340 -0.89 -43.90 -10.40
C VAL A 340 0.20 -44.90 -10.78
N THR A 341 0.38 -45.14 -12.07
CA THR A 341 1.59 -45.74 -12.64
C THR A 341 2.20 -44.76 -13.63
N SER A 342 3.39 -44.24 -13.33
CA SER A 342 4.11 -43.28 -14.17
C SER A 342 5.62 -43.45 -13.97
N THR A 343 6.40 -42.97 -14.95
CA THR A 343 7.86 -42.81 -14.84
C THR A 343 8.29 -41.34 -14.84
N SER A 344 7.32 -40.42 -14.77
CA SER A 344 7.55 -38.97 -14.79
C SER A 344 8.12 -38.44 -13.47
N GLY A 345 8.01 -39.19 -12.38
CA GLY A 345 8.45 -38.76 -11.06
C GLY A 345 7.49 -37.81 -10.33
N MET A 346 6.29 -37.55 -10.87
CA MET A 346 5.24 -36.77 -10.17
C MET A 346 4.85 -37.33 -8.80
N ASP A 347 5.08 -38.63 -8.55
CA ASP A 347 4.89 -39.25 -7.24
C ASP A 347 5.77 -38.63 -6.14
N THR A 348 6.95 -38.13 -6.52
CA THR A 348 7.87 -37.45 -5.61
C THR A 348 7.33 -36.10 -5.09
N MET A 349 6.32 -35.51 -5.75
CA MET A 349 5.67 -34.27 -5.31
C MET A 349 4.63 -34.51 -4.19
N SER A 350 4.30 -35.76 -3.84
CA SER A 350 3.17 -36.09 -2.97
C SER A 350 3.24 -35.40 -1.60
N ASP A 351 4.41 -35.38 -0.95
CA ASP A 351 4.60 -34.71 0.35
C ASP A 351 4.31 -33.19 0.25
N TYR A 352 4.89 -32.52 -0.76
CA TYR A 352 4.71 -31.10 -1.01
C TYR A 352 3.25 -30.73 -1.33
N LEU A 353 2.62 -31.44 -2.27
CA LEU A 353 1.24 -31.19 -2.66
C LEU A 353 0.24 -31.50 -1.54
N THR A 354 0.58 -32.41 -0.63
CA THR A 354 -0.22 -32.66 0.58
C THR A 354 -0.18 -31.46 1.51
N ALA A 355 0.99 -30.80 1.67
CA ALA A 355 1.11 -29.58 2.45
C ALA A 355 0.29 -28.43 1.82
N VAL A 356 0.38 -28.26 0.49
CA VAL A 356 -0.42 -27.27 -0.27
C VAL A 356 -1.93 -27.53 -0.09
N ALA A 357 -2.37 -28.78 -0.22
CA ALA A 357 -3.79 -29.14 -0.09
C ALA A 357 -4.36 -29.00 1.33
N ALA A 358 -3.51 -29.02 2.34
CA ALA A 358 -3.91 -28.85 3.74
C ALA A 358 -4.13 -27.38 4.12
N ASP A 359 -3.58 -26.46 3.34
CA ASP A 359 -3.66 -25.03 3.57
C ASP A 359 -4.86 -24.41 2.84
N THR A 360 -5.72 -23.71 3.58
CA THR A 360 -6.98 -23.18 3.04
C THR A 360 -6.82 -21.90 2.23
N ASP A 361 -5.67 -21.23 2.38
CA ASP A 361 -5.38 -19.96 1.71
C ASP A 361 -4.53 -20.19 0.45
N SER A 362 -4.06 -21.42 0.22
CA SER A 362 -3.30 -21.83 -0.95
C SER A 362 -4.17 -22.05 -2.19
N ALA A 363 -3.55 -21.88 -3.36
CA ALA A 363 -4.13 -22.13 -4.67
C ALA A 363 -3.26 -23.10 -5.47
N ALA A 364 -3.89 -23.97 -6.26
CA ALA A 364 -3.15 -24.96 -7.03
C ALA A 364 -3.89 -25.37 -8.30
N ALA A 365 -3.12 -25.59 -9.36
CA ALA A 365 -3.53 -26.18 -10.63
C ALA A 365 -2.45 -27.17 -11.07
N VAL A 366 -2.61 -28.44 -10.69
CA VAL A 366 -1.64 -29.52 -10.94
C VAL A 366 -2.32 -30.62 -11.75
N TYR A 367 -1.76 -30.89 -12.94
CA TYR A 367 -2.34 -31.79 -13.92
C TYR A 367 -1.27 -32.69 -14.54
N TRP A 368 -1.70 -33.89 -14.94
CA TRP A 368 -1.00 -34.67 -15.95
C TRP A 368 -1.17 -34.02 -17.32
N ASP A 369 -0.11 -33.99 -18.12
CA ASP A 369 -0.23 -33.54 -19.51
C ASP A 369 -0.90 -34.61 -20.38
N LYS A 370 -0.62 -35.88 -20.06
CA LYS A 370 -1.24 -37.03 -20.70
C LYS A 370 -1.50 -38.17 -19.71
N VAL A 371 -2.66 -38.81 -19.83
CA VAL A 371 -3.00 -40.08 -19.19
C VAL A 371 -3.26 -41.11 -20.28
N GLU A 372 -2.40 -42.13 -20.39
CA GLU A 372 -2.51 -43.14 -21.45
C GLU A 372 -3.70 -44.09 -21.24
N SER A 373 -3.97 -44.47 -19.99
CA SER A 373 -5.08 -45.34 -19.59
C SER A 373 -5.65 -44.88 -18.25
N PHE A 374 -6.93 -44.52 -18.23
CA PHE A 374 -7.69 -44.24 -17.02
C PHE A 374 -8.71 -45.36 -16.84
N VAL A 375 -8.55 -46.16 -15.78
CA VAL A 375 -9.46 -47.25 -15.42
C VAL A 375 -10.32 -46.81 -14.25
N ASP A 376 -11.62 -46.73 -14.46
CA ASP A 376 -12.63 -46.56 -13.42
C ASP A 376 -13.08 -47.95 -12.94
N SER A 377 -12.69 -48.30 -11.71
CA SER A 377 -13.04 -49.55 -11.02
C SER A 377 -13.99 -49.32 -9.83
N GLU A 378 -14.62 -48.16 -9.72
CA GLU A 378 -15.59 -47.89 -8.65
C GLU A 378 -16.95 -48.57 -8.93
N GLY A 379 -17.29 -48.73 -10.21
CA GLY A 379 -18.49 -49.41 -10.66
C GLY A 379 -18.48 -50.95 -10.52
N THR A 380 -19.61 -51.60 -10.84
CA THR A 380 -19.71 -53.08 -10.88
C THR A 380 -18.88 -53.75 -11.99
N SER A 381 -18.32 -52.96 -12.91
CA SER A 381 -17.45 -53.41 -13.98
C SER A 381 -16.48 -52.28 -14.32
N ASP A 382 -15.22 -52.64 -14.57
CA ASP A 382 -14.20 -51.67 -14.93
C ASP A 382 -14.55 -50.99 -16.27
N SER A 383 -14.35 -49.68 -16.34
CA SER A 383 -14.42 -48.91 -17.58
C SER A 383 -13.06 -48.27 -17.85
N GLU A 384 -12.61 -48.28 -19.10
CA GLU A 384 -11.31 -47.72 -19.48
C GLU A 384 -11.49 -46.62 -20.53
N THR A 385 -10.83 -45.48 -20.30
CA THR A 385 -10.65 -44.41 -21.29
C THR A 385 -9.17 -44.21 -21.53
N THR A 386 -8.76 -44.15 -22.80
CA THR A 386 -7.35 -44.05 -23.18
C THR A 386 -7.03 -42.69 -23.79
N ASP A 387 -5.75 -42.32 -23.75
CA ASP A 387 -5.20 -41.12 -24.39
C ASP A 387 -5.94 -39.82 -24.03
N ILE A 388 -6.07 -39.55 -22.74
CA ILE A 388 -6.64 -38.31 -22.22
C ILE A 388 -5.52 -37.27 -22.14
N SER A 389 -5.75 -36.08 -22.70
CA SER A 389 -4.78 -34.98 -22.68
C SER A 389 -5.28 -33.83 -21.81
N TYR A 390 -4.34 -33.13 -21.19
CA TYR A 390 -4.60 -31.87 -20.49
C TYR A 390 -5.36 -30.89 -21.40
N SER A 391 -6.35 -30.20 -20.83
CA SER A 391 -7.25 -29.33 -21.57
C SER A 391 -7.28 -27.89 -21.05
N SER A 392 -7.38 -27.69 -19.73
CA SER A 392 -7.28 -26.38 -19.08
C SER A 392 -6.93 -26.50 -17.60
N ALA A 393 -6.36 -25.43 -17.03
CA ALA A 393 -6.00 -25.31 -15.61
C ALA A 393 -7.21 -25.10 -14.68
N THR A 394 -8.42 -25.34 -15.18
CA THR A 394 -9.68 -25.13 -14.45
C THR A 394 -10.65 -26.30 -14.60
N ALA A 395 -10.39 -27.22 -15.53
CA ALA A 395 -11.19 -28.42 -15.71
C ALA A 395 -10.92 -29.40 -14.55
N GLN A 396 -11.94 -30.18 -14.19
CA GLN A 396 -11.79 -31.35 -13.31
C GLN A 396 -12.08 -32.57 -14.17
N ASP A 397 -11.04 -33.34 -14.47
CA ASP A 397 -11.11 -34.54 -15.29
C ASP A 397 -10.06 -35.58 -14.82
N ALA A 398 -9.84 -36.63 -15.61
CA ALA A 398 -8.88 -37.68 -15.26
C ALA A 398 -7.42 -37.18 -15.15
N THR A 399 -7.08 -36.04 -15.75
CA THR A 399 -5.72 -35.46 -15.68
C THR A 399 -5.47 -34.68 -14.40
N THR A 400 -6.53 -34.28 -13.68
CA THR A 400 -6.41 -33.45 -12.48
C THR A 400 -5.77 -34.23 -11.32
N ILE A 401 -4.71 -33.66 -10.74
CA ILE A 401 -4.08 -34.13 -9.50
C ILE A 401 -4.54 -33.26 -8.33
N LEU A 402 -4.46 -31.94 -8.46
CA LEU A 402 -4.85 -30.99 -7.43
C LEU A 402 -5.42 -29.72 -8.08
N LEU A 403 -6.63 -29.33 -7.69
CA LEU A 403 -7.24 -28.06 -8.08
C LEU A 403 -7.84 -27.37 -6.85
N LEU A 404 -7.29 -26.23 -6.48
CA LEU A 404 -7.71 -25.42 -5.33
C LEU A 404 -7.95 -23.98 -5.75
N SER A 405 -9.07 -23.41 -5.31
CA SER A 405 -9.32 -21.97 -5.42
C SER A 405 -10.05 -21.45 -4.18
N ALA A 406 -9.59 -20.32 -3.65
CA ALA A 406 -10.20 -19.69 -2.48
C ALA A 406 -11.65 -19.25 -2.72
N ASN A 407 -12.43 -19.17 -1.65
CA ASN A 407 -13.79 -18.62 -1.69
C ASN A 407 -13.73 -17.09 -1.74
N THR A 408 -14.28 -16.50 -2.79
CA THR A 408 -14.45 -15.04 -2.94
C THR A 408 -15.91 -14.60 -2.83
N ALA A 409 -16.81 -15.52 -2.47
CA ALA A 409 -18.22 -15.21 -2.27
C ALA A 409 -18.44 -14.30 -1.05
N ASP A 410 -19.38 -13.36 -1.17
CA ASP A 410 -19.78 -12.46 -0.08
C ASP A 410 -20.27 -13.25 1.14
N LEU A 411 -19.78 -12.88 2.33
CA LEU A 411 -20.13 -13.48 3.60
C LEU A 411 -21.54 -13.07 4.09
N GLY A 412 -22.16 -12.08 3.43
CA GLY A 412 -23.45 -11.52 3.81
C GLY A 412 -23.35 -10.59 5.03
N ASP A 413 -24.49 -10.00 5.40
CA ASP A 413 -24.58 -9.01 6.47
C ASP A 413 -25.57 -9.44 7.55
N ALA A 414 -25.29 -9.07 8.80
CA ALA A 414 -26.26 -9.21 9.88
C ALA A 414 -27.43 -8.22 9.74
N ALA A 415 -28.58 -8.56 10.33
CA ALA A 415 -29.68 -7.62 10.47
C ALA A 415 -29.28 -6.46 11.41
N THR A 416 -29.79 -5.26 11.14
CA THR A 416 -29.49 -4.05 11.92
C THR A 416 -30.72 -3.44 12.57
N THR A 417 -30.54 -2.78 13.71
CA THR A 417 -31.64 -2.17 14.49
C THR A 417 -32.06 -0.81 13.95
N THR A 418 -33.36 -0.52 13.96
CA THR A 418 -33.88 0.81 13.65
C THR A 418 -33.62 1.79 14.79
N LYS A 419 -33.23 3.03 14.45
CA LYS A 419 -33.15 4.17 15.37
C LYS A 419 -34.06 5.31 14.90
N ARG A 420 -34.84 5.86 15.82
CA ARG A 420 -35.66 7.07 15.62
C ARG A 420 -35.25 8.10 16.67
N SER A 421 -35.02 9.34 16.25
CA SER A 421 -34.56 10.39 17.14
C SER A 421 -35.41 11.64 17.05
N TYR A 422 -35.51 12.37 18.17
CA TYR A 422 -36.28 13.59 18.29
C TYR A 422 -35.39 14.71 18.82
N LEU A 423 -35.38 15.85 18.13
CA LEU A 423 -34.78 17.08 18.64
C LEU A 423 -35.74 17.73 19.62
N ILE A 424 -35.25 17.98 20.83
CA ILE A 424 -35.94 18.66 21.91
C ILE A 424 -35.24 20.00 22.11
N PRO A 425 -35.80 21.11 21.58
CA PRO A 425 -35.20 22.42 21.75
C PRO A 425 -35.32 22.92 23.19
N ASN A 426 -34.49 23.91 23.53
CA ASN A 426 -34.64 24.63 24.79
C ASN A 426 -36.00 25.35 24.86
N GLY A 427 -36.66 25.32 26.01
CA GLY A 427 -38.00 25.92 26.22
C GLY A 427 -39.17 24.94 26.19
N VAL A 428 -38.93 23.65 25.90
CA VAL A 428 -39.87 22.57 26.22
C VAL A 428 -39.84 22.34 27.73
N THR A 429 -40.98 22.45 28.39
CA THR A 429 -41.08 22.40 29.86
C THR A 429 -41.58 21.07 30.38
N ALA A 430 -42.29 20.30 29.55
CA ALA A 430 -42.75 18.96 29.91
C ALA A 430 -42.99 18.07 28.68
N MET A 431 -42.82 16.75 28.81
CA MET A 431 -42.96 15.80 27.69
C MET A 431 -43.42 14.40 28.13
N SER A 432 -44.09 13.69 27.21
CA SER A 432 -44.35 12.25 27.23
C SER A 432 -43.94 11.63 25.90
N VAL A 433 -43.43 10.40 25.95
CA VAL A 433 -42.97 9.65 24.77
C VAL A 433 -43.59 8.28 24.85
N ILE A 434 -44.54 7.98 23.97
CA ILE A 434 -45.28 6.73 24.00
C ILE A 434 -44.77 5.84 22.89
N ALA A 435 -44.16 4.71 23.24
CA ALA A 435 -43.77 3.66 22.32
C ALA A 435 -44.61 2.41 22.62
N ASN A 436 -45.27 1.85 21.59
CA ASN A 436 -46.07 0.62 21.70
C ASN A 436 -47.14 0.67 22.80
N GLY A 437 -47.70 1.85 23.02
CA GLY A 437 -48.73 2.10 24.03
C GLY A 437 -48.19 2.33 25.45
N ILE A 438 -46.87 2.24 25.69
CA ILE A 438 -46.23 2.53 26.97
C ILE A 438 -45.64 3.95 26.95
N ASP A 439 -46.01 4.79 27.92
CA ASP A 439 -45.31 6.06 28.13
C ASP A 439 -43.95 5.79 28.78
N LEU A 440 -42.88 6.07 28.05
CA LEU A 440 -41.49 5.87 28.43
C LEU A 440 -41.02 6.84 29.51
N LEU A 441 -41.75 7.93 29.77
CA LEU A 441 -41.35 8.97 30.72
C LEU A 441 -42.24 9.00 31.99
N GLY A 442 -43.05 7.96 32.22
CA GLY A 442 -43.98 7.87 33.33
C GLY A 442 -43.29 7.75 34.70
N THR A 443 -43.89 8.29 35.76
CA THR A 443 -43.18 8.48 37.06
C THR A 443 -43.36 7.37 38.10
N THR A 444 -44.32 6.44 37.96
CA THR A 444 -44.71 5.58 39.11
C THR A 444 -45.14 4.13 38.80
N THR A 445 -45.30 3.71 37.53
CA THR A 445 -45.71 2.32 37.21
C THR A 445 -44.99 1.79 35.95
N ILE A 446 -44.45 0.58 36.03
CA ILE A 446 -43.88 -0.17 34.90
C ILE A 446 -45.05 -0.69 34.02
N GLY A 447 -44.99 -0.47 32.71
CA GLY A 447 -46.06 -0.87 31.79
C GLY A 447 -47.27 0.08 31.76
N ASN A 448 -47.07 1.36 32.11
CA ASN A 448 -48.13 2.35 32.12
C ASN A 448 -48.69 2.61 30.71
N THR A 449 -49.91 2.12 30.46
CA THR A 449 -50.68 2.37 29.24
C THR A 449 -51.51 3.64 29.40
N ASN A 450 -50.85 4.81 29.42
CA ASN A 450 -51.56 6.08 29.61
C ASN A 450 -51.70 6.84 28.28
N ALA A 451 -52.87 6.72 27.65
CA ALA A 451 -53.15 7.37 26.37
C ALA A 451 -53.76 8.79 26.52
N SER A 452 -53.71 9.44 27.69
CA SER A 452 -54.46 10.69 27.92
C SER A 452 -53.60 11.85 28.45
N ALA A 453 -53.28 12.77 27.52
CA ALA A 453 -53.11 14.24 27.61
C ALA A 453 -52.32 14.88 28.78
N ALA A 454 -51.59 14.14 29.60
CA ALA A 454 -50.70 14.70 30.62
C ALA A 454 -49.24 14.43 30.24
N THR A 455 -48.40 15.47 30.25
CA THR A 455 -46.95 15.34 30.13
C THR A 455 -46.37 14.69 31.38
N SER A 456 -45.59 13.61 31.21
CA SER A 456 -45.12 12.75 32.32
C SER A 456 -43.79 13.17 32.93
N ALA A 457 -42.89 13.77 32.14
CA ALA A 457 -41.63 14.35 32.63
C ALA A 457 -41.69 15.87 32.60
N THR A 458 -41.20 16.51 33.67
CA THR A 458 -40.88 17.94 33.68
C THR A 458 -39.42 18.12 33.24
N LEU A 459 -39.19 18.98 32.25
CA LEU A 459 -37.86 19.22 31.69
C LEU A 459 -37.25 20.50 32.27
N GLY A 460 -35.92 20.55 32.30
CA GLY A 460 -35.17 21.71 32.77
C GLY A 460 -34.80 22.67 31.64
N THR A 461 -34.08 23.73 32.01
CA THR A 461 -33.57 24.75 31.08
C THR A 461 -32.14 24.48 30.60
N SER A 462 -31.49 23.40 31.07
CA SER A 462 -30.15 22.99 30.65
C SER A 462 -30.17 21.57 30.10
N ASN A 463 -29.26 21.26 29.17
CA ASN A 463 -29.17 19.93 28.58
C ASN A 463 -28.98 18.83 29.63
N ALA A 464 -28.14 19.07 30.65
CA ALA A 464 -27.90 18.10 31.71
C ALA A 464 -29.18 17.75 32.49
N VAL A 465 -29.99 18.75 32.86
CA VAL A 465 -31.25 18.54 33.59
C VAL A 465 -32.29 17.88 32.69
N THR A 466 -32.37 18.28 31.42
CA THR A 466 -33.27 17.66 30.44
C THR A 466 -32.91 16.20 30.20
N ILE A 467 -31.63 15.88 29.96
CA ILE A 467 -31.17 14.49 29.79
C ILE A 467 -31.49 13.66 31.04
N ALA A 468 -31.23 14.18 32.24
CA ALA A 468 -31.55 13.47 33.48
C ALA A 468 -33.05 13.22 33.67
N ALA A 469 -33.91 14.10 33.15
CA ALA A 469 -35.36 13.90 33.16
C ALA A 469 -35.81 12.85 32.14
N LEU A 470 -35.17 12.78 30.97
CA LEU A 470 -35.52 11.86 29.88
C LEU A 470 -34.97 10.45 30.07
N VAL A 471 -33.74 10.35 30.57
CA VAL A 471 -33.02 9.09 30.74
C VAL A 471 -32.68 8.93 32.22
N ASN A 472 -33.61 8.30 32.93
CA ASN A 472 -33.48 7.94 34.33
C ASN A 472 -33.84 6.45 34.51
N THR A 473 -33.66 5.95 35.73
CA THR A 473 -33.93 4.54 36.05
C THR A 473 -35.34 4.08 35.67
N VAL A 474 -36.35 4.94 35.81
CA VAL A 474 -37.74 4.58 35.49
C VAL A 474 -37.97 4.57 33.99
N SER A 475 -37.45 5.58 33.27
CA SER A 475 -37.64 5.64 31.81
C SER A 475 -36.90 4.55 31.06
N LEU A 476 -35.71 4.15 31.54
CA LEU A 476 -35.00 2.98 31.03
C LEU A 476 -35.82 1.69 31.24
N ALA A 477 -36.36 1.48 32.44
CA ALA A 477 -37.18 0.29 32.72
C ALA A 477 -38.50 0.25 31.90
N GLN A 478 -39.09 1.41 31.58
CA GLN A 478 -40.27 1.48 30.72
C GLN A 478 -39.93 1.25 29.25
N ALA A 479 -38.78 1.73 28.79
CA ALA A 479 -38.25 1.47 27.46
C ALA A 479 -38.06 -0.04 27.23
N ASP A 480 -37.42 -0.74 28.17
CA ASP A 480 -37.23 -2.19 28.12
C ASP A 480 -38.58 -2.92 27.97
N VAL A 481 -39.61 -2.50 28.70
CA VAL A 481 -40.96 -3.08 28.62
C VAL A 481 -41.65 -2.79 27.28
N ALA A 482 -41.36 -1.65 26.67
CA ALA A 482 -41.83 -1.30 25.33
C ALA A 482 -41.02 -2.00 24.20
N GLY A 483 -39.94 -2.73 24.55
CA GLY A 483 -39.04 -3.41 23.63
C GLY A 483 -38.14 -2.44 22.85
N VAL A 484 -37.75 -1.33 23.50
CA VAL A 484 -36.88 -0.31 22.94
C VAL A 484 -35.84 0.12 23.97
N SER A 485 -34.72 0.63 23.48
CA SER A 485 -33.72 1.30 24.29
C SER A 485 -33.77 2.80 24.06
N ILE A 486 -33.59 3.62 25.10
CA ILE A 486 -33.55 5.09 24.99
C ILE A 486 -32.19 5.66 25.39
N ALA A 487 -31.76 6.70 24.68
CA ALA A 487 -30.56 7.47 24.97
C ALA A 487 -30.81 8.95 24.68
N ALA A 488 -30.07 9.86 25.34
CA ALA A 488 -30.19 11.29 25.05
C ALA A 488 -28.81 11.96 24.99
N THR A 489 -28.63 12.80 23.98
CA THR A 489 -27.38 13.52 23.68
C THR A 489 -27.63 15.02 23.73
N GLY A 490 -26.84 15.74 24.51
CA GLY A 490 -26.93 17.20 24.62
C GLY A 490 -26.23 17.93 23.48
N ASN A 491 -26.33 19.26 23.49
CA ASN A 491 -25.68 20.17 22.57
C ASN A 491 -26.13 20.07 21.11
N ALA A 492 -27.27 19.45 20.85
CA ALA A 492 -27.82 19.30 19.50
C ALA A 492 -28.32 20.64 18.92
N ALA A 493 -28.64 20.64 17.63
CA ALA A 493 -28.75 21.83 16.79
C ALA A 493 -27.49 22.72 16.90
N PRO A 494 -26.30 22.17 16.57
CA PRO A 494 -25.04 22.82 16.87
C PRO A 494 -24.79 24.05 16.01
N VAL A 495 -24.22 25.06 16.66
CA VAL A 495 -23.83 26.33 16.04
C VAL A 495 -22.40 26.68 16.46
N VAL A 496 -21.70 27.43 15.61
CA VAL A 496 -20.45 28.11 15.93
C VAL A 496 -20.62 29.59 15.65
N TYR A 497 -20.19 30.40 16.60
CA TYR A 497 -20.11 31.84 16.46
C TYR A 497 -18.66 32.24 16.20
N LEU A 498 -18.44 33.11 15.21
CA LEU A 498 -17.17 33.78 15.00
C LEU A 498 -17.40 35.28 15.13
N GLU A 499 -16.80 35.89 16.14
CA GLU A 499 -16.85 37.34 16.37
C GLU A 499 -15.48 37.95 16.07
N VAL A 500 -15.47 39.10 15.40
CA VAL A 500 -14.24 39.86 15.15
C VAL A 500 -14.43 41.29 15.61
N GLY A 501 -13.40 41.85 16.24
CA GLY A 501 -13.44 43.18 16.82
C GLY A 501 -12.06 43.63 17.22
N LYS A 502 -11.95 44.78 17.88
CA LYS A 502 -10.63 45.26 18.31
C LYS A 502 -10.01 44.25 19.28
N ASN A 503 -8.73 43.93 19.08
CA ASN A 503 -7.98 43.09 20.01
C ASN A 503 -7.98 43.75 21.40
N SER A 504 -8.48 43.00 22.38
CA SER A 504 -8.64 43.39 23.77
C SER A 504 -8.31 42.20 24.65
N SER A 505 -8.34 42.38 25.98
CA SER A 505 -8.14 41.24 26.88
C SER A 505 -9.17 40.12 26.68
N ASN A 506 -10.33 40.42 26.06
CA ASN A 506 -11.40 39.45 25.83
C ASN A 506 -11.23 38.62 24.55
N ALA A 507 -10.29 38.97 23.67
CA ALA A 507 -10.01 38.19 22.47
C ALA A 507 -9.17 36.95 22.79
N GLU A 508 -9.33 35.89 21.99
CA GLU A 508 -8.51 34.69 22.12
C GLU A 508 -7.04 34.95 21.78
N ASN A 509 -6.78 35.85 20.83
CA ASN A 509 -5.43 36.27 20.43
C ASN A 509 -4.92 37.48 21.25
N SER A 510 -5.34 37.61 22.51
CA SER A 510 -5.08 38.76 23.39
C SER A 510 -3.62 38.98 23.84
N ALA A 511 -2.63 38.36 23.16
CA ALA A 511 -1.20 38.47 23.48
C ALA A 511 -0.25 38.67 22.28
N THR A 512 -0.74 38.77 21.03
CA THR A 512 0.13 38.72 19.82
C THR A 512 0.15 39.96 18.92
N ALA A 513 -0.69 40.98 19.12
CA ALA A 513 -0.66 42.22 18.31
C ALA A 513 -1.07 43.45 19.14
N ALA A 514 -0.46 44.61 18.82
CA ALA A 514 -0.50 45.87 19.57
C ALA A 514 -1.80 46.20 20.33
N THR A 515 -1.76 46.13 21.67
CA THR A 515 -2.86 46.49 22.58
C THR A 515 -3.11 48.01 22.70
N GLY A 516 -2.41 48.85 21.92
CA GLY A 516 -2.27 50.29 22.19
C GLY A 516 -3.01 51.29 21.28
N ALA A 517 -3.62 50.89 20.15
CA ALA A 517 -4.29 51.85 19.24
C ALA A 517 -5.82 51.84 19.43
N ASN A 518 -6.45 53.00 19.61
CA ASN A 518 -7.90 53.12 19.86
C ASN A 518 -8.80 52.76 18.66
N ASN A 519 -8.23 52.47 17.49
CA ASN A 519 -8.96 52.22 16.24
C ASN A 519 -8.73 50.79 15.71
N TRP A 520 -9.72 50.25 15.01
CA TRP A 520 -9.63 49.01 14.23
C TRP A 520 -8.68 49.19 13.04
N THR A 521 -7.81 48.22 12.77
CA THR A 521 -6.86 48.26 11.64
C THR A 521 -6.54 46.85 11.14
N PHE A 522 -6.75 46.63 9.84
CA PHE A 522 -6.39 45.44 9.07
C PHE A 522 -5.66 45.91 7.81
N GLN A 523 -4.42 45.47 7.61
CA GLN A 523 -3.53 45.97 6.57
C GLN A 523 -3.55 45.11 5.30
N THR A 524 -3.07 45.66 4.19
CA THR A 524 -3.00 44.96 2.89
C THR A 524 -2.23 43.64 2.96
N SER A 525 -1.19 43.56 3.81
CA SER A 525 -0.34 42.38 4.01
C SER A 525 -0.83 41.42 5.10
N ASP A 526 -1.92 41.74 5.79
CA ASP A 526 -2.47 40.88 6.82
C ASP A 526 -3.26 39.73 6.20
N THR A 527 -3.31 38.60 6.95
CA THR A 527 -4.16 37.46 6.62
C THR A 527 -4.99 37.03 7.81
N PHE A 528 -6.23 36.63 7.54
CA PHE A 528 -7.14 36.03 8.52
C PHE A 528 -7.69 34.73 7.94
N THR A 529 -7.49 33.62 8.65
CA THR A 529 -7.99 32.31 8.24
C THR A 529 -8.96 31.79 9.27
N PHE A 530 -10.11 31.30 8.83
CA PHE A 530 -11.04 30.55 9.66
C PHE A 530 -11.16 29.11 9.15
N THR A 531 -11.22 28.17 10.09
CA THR A 531 -11.42 26.75 9.81
C THR A 531 -12.56 26.21 10.64
N LEU A 532 -13.38 25.35 10.03
CA LEU A 532 -14.47 24.64 10.71
C LEU A 532 -14.64 23.27 10.05
N ASP A 533 -14.61 22.21 10.86
CA ASP A 533 -14.94 20.84 10.39
C ASP A 533 -14.10 20.41 9.16
N GLY A 534 -12.82 20.80 9.13
CA GLY A 534 -11.89 20.52 8.03
C GLY A 534 -11.98 21.46 6.83
N LEU A 535 -12.97 22.35 6.77
CA LEU A 535 -13.09 23.41 5.76
C LEU A 535 -12.28 24.64 6.18
N SER A 536 -11.79 25.42 5.21
CA SER A 536 -10.99 26.62 5.49
C SER A 536 -11.19 27.73 4.46
N ALA A 537 -11.26 28.98 4.93
CA ALA A 537 -11.26 30.18 4.09
C ALA A 537 -10.27 31.21 4.65
N THR A 538 -9.51 31.84 3.76
CA THR A 538 -8.50 32.84 4.09
C THR A 538 -8.82 34.16 3.41
N VAL A 539 -8.83 35.23 4.20
CA VAL A 539 -8.97 36.61 3.74
C VAL A 539 -7.60 37.28 3.74
N THR A 540 -7.28 37.96 2.64
CA THR A 540 -6.11 38.85 2.52
C THR A 540 -6.55 40.31 2.65
N GLY A 541 -5.61 41.21 2.92
CA GLY A 541 -5.92 42.65 3.00
C GLY A 541 -6.48 43.24 1.70
N THR A 542 -6.18 42.64 0.54
CA THR A 542 -6.83 42.99 -0.73
C THR A 542 -8.32 42.65 -0.72
N ALA A 543 -8.69 41.44 -0.27
CA ALA A 543 -10.08 41.02 -0.17
C ALA A 543 -10.85 41.84 0.89
N TYR A 544 -10.20 42.18 2.00
CA TYR A 544 -10.74 43.10 3.01
C TYR A 544 -11.04 44.49 2.44
N THR A 545 -10.09 45.05 1.67
CA THR A 545 -10.26 46.37 1.03
C THR A 545 -11.41 46.36 0.02
N ALA A 546 -11.56 45.26 -0.74
CA ALA A 546 -12.64 45.10 -1.71
C ALA A 546 -14.03 45.05 -1.04
N ALA A 547 -14.13 44.59 0.20
CA ALA A 547 -15.36 44.55 0.98
C ALA A 547 -15.68 45.88 1.71
N GLY A 548 -14.82 46.89 1.64
CA GLY A 548 -15.03 48.21 2.25
C GLY A 548 -13.80 48.73 3.01
N GLY A 549 -13.02 47.83 3.62
CA GLY A 549 -11.68 48.12 4.15
C GLY A 549 -11.62 49.00 5.42
N THR A 550 -12.73 49.19 6.13
CA THR A 550 -12.81 50.18 7.24
C THR A 550 -13.26 49.60 8.58
N THR A 551 -14.07 48.55 8.59
CA THR A 551 -14.72 48.02 9.79
C THR A 551 -14.44 46.52 9.99
N PRO A 552 -14.70 45.95 11.19
CA PRO A 552 -14.68 44.50 11.39
C PRO A 552 -15.73 43.76 10.54
N LEU A 553 -16.86 44.40 10.22
CA LEU A 553 -17.88 43.88 9.31
C LEU A 553 -17.31 43.60 7.91
N ASP A 554 -16.50 44.51 7.38
CA ASP A 554 -15.87 44.34 6.05
C ASP A 554 -14.96 43.10 6.04
N LEU A 555 -14.39 42.70 7.19
CA LEU A 555 -13.58 41.48 7.30
C LEU A 555 -14.44 40.22 7.26
N LEU A 556 -15.59 40.21 7.94
CA LEU A 556 -16.53 39.08 7.88
C LEU A 556 -17.23 38.97 6.53
N GLU A 557 -17.53 40.10 5.89
CA GLU A 557 -18.03 40.14 4.51
C GLU A 557 -16.99 39.57 3.55
N ALA A 558 -15.72 39.97 3.67
CA ALA A 558 -14.63 39.38 2.89
C ALA A 558 -14.45 37.88 3.16
N LEU A 559 -14.62 37.43 4.41
CA LEU A 559 -14.56 36.01 4.78
C LEU A 559 -15.73 35.21 4.20
N THR A 560 -16.95 35.77 4.26
CA THR A 560 -18.15 35.17 3.67
C THR A 560 -17.98 35.03 2.16
N ASN A 561 -17.49 36.08 1.50
CA ASN A 561 -17.18 36.05 0.07
C ASN A 561 -16.08 35.04 -0.28
N ALA A 562 -15.01 34.93 0.53
CA ALA A 562 -13.97 33.92 0.33
C ALA A 562 -14.51 32.49 0.52
N TRP A 563 -15.38 32.29 1.50
CA TRP A 563 -16.04 31.00 1.75
C TRP A 563 -16.97 30.62 0.59
N HIS A 564 -17.82 31.53 0.14
CA HIS A 564 -18.71 31.31 -1.02
C HIS A 564 -17.92 31.16 -2.34
N ALA A 565 -16.79 31.84 -2.51
CA ALA A 565 -15.95 31.64 -3.68
C ALA A 565 -15.31 30.24 -3.71
N LYS A 566 -15.03 29.65 -2.55
CA LYS A 566 -14.45 28.30 -2.46
C LYS A 566 -15.53 27.21 -2.50
N TYR A 567 -16.66 27.43 -1.85
CA TYR A 567 -17.67 26.40 -1.58
C TYR A 567 -19.11 26.75 -2.04
N GLY A 568 -19.32 27.91 -2.68
CA GLY A 568 -20.56 28.41 -3.29
C GLY A 568 -20.65 28.13 -4.79
N ALA A 569 -21.84 28.34 -5.41
CA ALA A 569 -22.25 27.87 -6.75
C ALA A 569 -21.33 28.36 -7.90
N GLY A 570 -20.14 27.76 -8.04
CA GLY A 570 -19.10 28.14 -9.01
C GLY A 570 -17.64 28.14 -8.51
N GLY A 571 -17.35 27.63 -7.30
CA GLY A 571 -16.00 27.67 -6.71
C GLY A 571 -14.94 26.70 -7.25
N THR A 572 -13.66 27.04 -7.04
CA THR A 572 -12.46 26.34 -7.58
C THR A 572 -12.10 25.01 -6.93
N ASP A 573 -12.72 24.64 -5.81
CA ASP A 573 -12.49 23.39 -5.07
C ASP A 573 -13.60 22.34 -5.31
N SER A 574 -14.33 22.48 -6.41
CA SER A 574 -15.44 21.60 -6.82
C SER A 574 -14.96 20.37 -7.62
N GLY A 575 -14.22 19.46 -6.98
CA GLY A 575 -14.00 18.10 -7.52
C GLY A 575 -15.16 17.17 -7.12
N ALA A 576 -15.78 16.33 -7.94
CA ALA A 576 -15.69 16.04 -9.37
C ALA A 576 -16.98 15.32 -9.86
N SER A 577 -17.29 15.46 -11.15
CA SER A 577 -17.99 14.55 -12.09
C SER A 577 -19.26 13.75 -11.71
N VAL A 578 -20.26 13.93 -12.61
CA VAL A 578 -21.46 13.13 -12.94
C VAL A 578 -22.66 13.16 -11.99
N GLY A 579 -23.54 14.13 -12.26
CA GLY A 579 -24.97 14.08 -11.93
C GLY A 579 -25.42 14.94 -10.76
N SER A 580 -25.68 16.24 -11.00
CA SER A 580 -26.47 17.18 -10.16
C SER A 580 -26.16 17.18 -8.65
N VAL A 581 -25.62 18.21 -8.00
CA VAL A 581 -26.20 19.55 -7.77
C VAL A 581 -25.11 20.47 -7.16
N ALA A 582 -25.33 21.78 -7.36
CA ALA A 582 -24.61 22.97 -6.93
C ALA A 582 -24.01 23.01 -5.51
N SER A 583 -22.95 23.80 -5.39
CA SER A 583 -22.41 24.26 -4.11
C SER A 583 -23.42 25.06 -3.27
N GLU A 584 -23.09 25.27 -2.00
CA GLU A 584 -23.97 25.55 -0.84
C GLU A 584 -24.89 24.41 -0.42
N THR A 585 -25.63 23.72 -1.30
CA THR A 585 -26.63 22.73 -0.84
C THR A 585 -26.02 21.49 -0.19
N ALA A 586 -24.82 21.07 -0.61
CA ALA A 586 -24.07 19.92 -0.07
C ALA A 586 -23.18 20.25 1.15
N LEU A 587 -23.04 21.51 1.56
CA LEU A 587 -22.26 21.84 2.76
C LEU A 587 -23.04 21.53 4.02
N ARG A 588 -22.35 21.04 5.05
CA ARG A 588 -22.93 20.79 6.39
C ARG A 588 -23.33 22.05 7.14
N TRP A 589 -22.73 23.19 6.80
CA TRP A 589 -22.87 24.45 7.53
C TRP A 589 -23.51 25.51 6.65
N THR A 590 -24.50 26.22 7.20
CA THR A 590 -25.04 27.46 6.65
C THR A 590 -24.41 28.64 7.38
N ILE A 591 -24.00 29.66 6.64
CA ILE A 591 -23.41 30.88 7.20
C ILE A 591 -24.43 32.01 7.14
N SER A 592 -24.59 32.73 8.25
CA SER A 592 -25.35 33.98 8.29
C SER A 592 -24.61 35.02 9.12
N SER A 593 -24.77 36.30 8.78
CA SER A 593 -24.35 37.38 9.68
C SER A 593 -25.37 37.54 10.81
N ASP A 594 -24.85 37.81 12.00
CA ASP A 594 -25.68 38.27 13.11
C ASP A 594 -25.65 39.80 13.16
N THR A 595 -26.82 40.42 13.17
CA THR A 595 -26.96 41.87 13.26
C THR A 595 -27.12 42.37 14.69
N ASP A 596 -27.24 41.47 15.67
CA ASP A 596 -27.35 41.85 17.09
C ASP A 596 -25.97 42.25 17.65
N GLU A 597 -25.92 43.34 18.43
CA GLU A 597 -24.70 43.81 19.06
C GLU A 597 -24.18 42.78 20.08
N SER A 598 -23.14 42.01 19.72
CA SER A 598 -22.31 41.33 20.72
C SER A 598 -21.55 42.37 21.54
N THR A 599 -21.36 42.15 22.84
CA THR A 599 -20.54 43.01 23.72
C THR A 599 -19.27 42.31 24.20
N ASN A 600 -18.93 41.15 23.63
CA ASN A 600 -17.83 40.32 24.12
C ASN A 600 -16.44 40.91 23.78
N LEU A 601 -16.32 41.59 22.64
CA LEU A 601 -15.11 42.32 22.20
C LEU A 601 -15.32 43.84 22.23
N ASP A 602 -14.23 44.61 22.28
CA ASP A 602 -14.28 46.08 22.25
C ASP A 602 -14.54 46.58 20.81
N ASN A 603 -15.37 47.63 20.68
CA ASN A 603 -15.88 48.16 19.40
C ASN A 603 -16.44 47.07 18.44
N PRO A 604 -17.36 46.20 18.89
CA PRO A 604 -17.76 45.01 18.14
C PRO A 604 -18.87 45.27 17.12
N ALA A 605 -19.29 46.53 16.90
CA ALA A 605 -20.54 46.89 16.24
C ALA A 605 -20.87 45.98 15.04
N ASN A 606 -21.68 44.95 15.32
CA ASN A 606 -22.33 44.01 14.42
C ASN A 606 -21.46 42.96 13.71
N ALA A 607 -20.23 42.68 14.16
CA ALA A 607 -19.35 41.74 13.45
C ALA A 607 -19.31 40.33 14.07
N ARG A 608 -20.41 39.58 13.89
CA ARG A 608 -20.46 38.13 14.15
C ARG A 608 -20.96 37.34 12.92
N LEU A 609 -20.29 36.25 12.59
CA LEU A 609 -20.82 35.19 11.73
C LEU A 609 -21.35 34.04 12.58
N ILE A 610 -22.46 33.46 12.13
CA ILE A 610 -23.05 32.26 12.69
C ILE A 610 -22.92 31.14 11.64
N PHE A 611 -22.24 30.06 12.02
CA PHE A 611 -22.21 28.82 11.29
C PHE A 611 -23.22 27.88 11.94
N THR A 612 -24.34 27.64 11.28
CA THR A 612 -25.40 26.74 11.76
C THR A 612 -25.30 25.41 11.04
N ALA A 613 -25.23 24.30 11.77
CA ALA A 613 -25.30 22.98 11.15
C ALA A 613 -26.69 22.77 10.52
N LYS A 614 -26.73 22.26 9.29
CA LYS A 614 -27.98 21.92 8.61
C LYS A 614 -28.65 20.69 9.23
N ASP A 615 -27.85 19.69 9.59
CA ASP A 615 -28.28 18.61 10.47
C ASP A 615 -28.41 19.15 11.89
N THR A 616 -29.64 19.10 12.41
CA THR A 616 -29.96 19.54 13.78
C THR A 616 -29.77 18.45 14.83
N GLY A 617 -29.37 17.25 14.41
CA GLY A 617 -29.01 16.13 15.28
C GLY A 617 -27.69 16.31 16.02
N SER A 618 -27.13 15.19 16.47
CA SER A 618 -25.85 15.13 17.19
C SER A 618 -24.64 15.03 16.27
N GLY A 619 -24.82 14.79 14.98
CA GLY A 619 -23.74 14.48 14.03
C GLY A 619 -22.68 15.58 13.87
N SER A 620 -23.03 16.84 14.14
CA SER A 620 -22.11 18.00 14.02
C SER A 620 -21.63 18.52 15.38
N VAL A 621 -22.04 17.90 16.49
CA VAL A 621 -21.64 18.32 17.84
C VAL A 621 -20.15 18.04 18.03
N GLY A 622 -19.44 19.04 18.57
CA GLY A 622 -18.00 18.94 18.83
C GLY A 622 -17.10 19.20 17.61
N ALA A 623 -17.67 19.57 16.45
CA ALA A 623 -16.87 20.00 15.31
C ALA A 623 -15.98 21.18 15.71
N GLN A 624 -14.66 21.04 15.51
CA GLN A 624 -13.68 22.03 15.96
C GLN A 624 -13.66 23.24 15.01
N ALA A 625 -13.63 24.42 15.61
CA ALA A 625 -13.45 25.68 14.92
C ALA A 625 -12.11 26.30 15.34
N ALA A 626 -11.46 27.01 14.43
CA ALA A 626 -10.26 27.78 14.75
C ALA A 626 -10.16 29.01 13.86
N ALA A 627 -9.53 30.05 14.39
CA ALA A 627 -9.18 31.24 13.63
C ALA A 627 -7.71 31.56 13.87
N THR A 628 -7.04 32.04 12.83
CA THR A 628 -5.67 32.53 12.91
C THR A 628 -5.57 33.87 12.23
N PHE A 629 -4.95 34.82 12.91
CA PHE A 629 -4.62 36.13 12.37
C PHE A 629 -3.09 36.27 12.30
N THR A 630 -2.58 36.65 11.13
CA THR A 630 -1.15 36.92 10.93
C THR A 630 -0.97 38.37 10.51
N ALA A 631 -0.27 39.14 11.34
CA ALA A 631 0.16 40.50 10.99
C ALA A 631 1.56 40.45 10.37
N SER A 632 1.75 41.07 9.21
CA SER A 632 3.08 41.15 8.59
C SER A 632 3.99 42.18 9.26
N GLU A 633 3.43 43.17 9.98
CA GLU A 633 4.14 44.10 10.86
C GLU A 633 3.37 44.25 12.18
N ALA A 634 3.82 43.57 13.24
CA ALA A 634 3.09 43.33 14.50
C ALA A 634 2.63 44.60 15.30
N ALA A 635 3.02 45.80 14.87
CA ALA A 635 2.79 47.05 15.60
C ALA A 635 1.60 47.90 15.10
N SER A 636 0.99 47.59 13.94
CA SER A 636 -0.05 48.46 13.34
C SER A 636 -1.45 47.85 13.20
N SER A 637 -1.57 46.51 13.20
CA SER A 637 -2.87 45.82 13.09
C SER A 637 -3.46 45.48 14.45
N THR A 638 -4.78 45.64 14.60
CA THR A 638 -5.48 45.54 15.89
C THR A 638 -6.61 44.52 15.90
N VAL A 639 -6.53 43.48 15.06
CA VAL A 639 -7.57 42.46 14.88
C VAL A 639 -7.62 41.52 16.08
N GLY A 640 -8.78 41.45 16.72
CA GLY A 640 -9.15 40.46 17.73
C GLY A 640 -10.25 39.54 17.22
N PHE A 641 -10.22 38.28 17.65
CA PHE A 641 -11.29 37.33 17.37
C PHE A 641 -11.71 36.56 18.62
N LEU A 642 -12.95 36.07 18.57
CA LEU A 642 -13.55 35.21 19.57
C LEU A 642 -14.39 34.17 18.84
N ILE A 643 -14.22 32.90 19.18
CA ILE A 643 -15.06 31.80 18.73
C ILE A 643 -15.92 31.38 19.92
N GLY A 644 -17.17 31.01 19.63
CA GLY A 644 -18.09 30.51 20.63
C GLY A 644 -19.11 29.58 20.00
N ASN A 645 -20.12 29.23 20.79
CA ASN A 645 -21.19 28.33 20.42
C ASN A 645 -22.48 28.68 21.17
N GLY A 646 -23.54 27.89 20.98
CA GLY A 646 -24.86 28.15 21.57
C GLY A 646 -24.92 28.13 23.10
N ASN A 647 -23.91 27.58 23.78
CA ASN A 647 -23.86 27.49 25.25
C ASN A 647 -22.83 28.44 25.88
N SER A 648 -21.76 28.80 25.17
CA SER A 648 -20.68 29.64 25.70
C SER A 648 -19.98 30.43 24.60
N SER A 649 -19.56 31.65 24.93
CA SER A 649 -18.75 32.50 24.06
C SER A 649 -17.80 33.30 24.93
N THR A 650 -16.57 32.81 25.08
CA THR A 650 -15.55 33.30 26.00
C THR A 650 -14.17 33.23 25.36
N ARG A 651 -13.15 33.86 25.95
CA ARG A 651 -11.77 33.86 25.41
C ARG A 651 -11.06 32.49 25.44
N SER A 652 -11.75 31.45 25.91
CA SER A 652 -11.15 30.16 26.22
C SER A 652 -11.38 29.22 25.06
N ALA A 653 -10.33 28.78 24.36
CA ALA A 653 -10.43 27.86 23.23
C ALA A 653 -11.21 26.55 23.47
N ALA A 654 -11.57 26.23 24.72
CA ALA A 654 -12.49 25.15 25.07
C ALA A 654 -13.92 25.32 24.52
N ASP A 655 -14.37 26.53 24.20
CA ASP A 655 -15.67 26.78 23.56
C ASP A 655 -15.59 26.86 22.01
N ASN A 656 -14.40 26.66 21.43
CA ASN A 656 -14.14 26.62 19.97
C ASN A 656 -14.60 25.30 19.33
N VAL A 657 -15.81 24.86 19.69
CA VAL A 657 -16.43 23.63 19.24
C VAL A 657 -17.90 23.87 18.98
N ALA A 658 -18.45 23.24 17.96
CA ALA A 658 -19.85 23.39 17.60
C ALA A 658 -20.76 22.76 18.67
N GLN A 659 -21.61 23.58 19.26
CA GLN A 659 -22.59 23.15 20.28
C GLN A 659 -23.85 24.00 20.17
N GLY A 660 -25.00 23.35 20.34
CA GLY A 660 -26.30 24.00 20.41
C GLY A 660 -26.93 23.88 21.78
N THR A 661 -28.18 24.29 21.90
CA THR A 661 -28.93 24.23 23.18
C THR A 661 -29.95 23.10 23.21
N GLY A 662 -30.07 22.31 22.13
CA GLY A 662 -31.02 21.20 22.04
C GLY A 662 -30.53 19.90 22.68
N VAL A 663 -31.47 18.98 22.92
CA VAL A 663 -31.19 17.60 23.29
C VAL A 663 -31.80 16.69 22.24
N VAL A 664 -31.04 15.70 21.74
CA VAL A 664 -31.58 14.62 20.91
C VAL A 664 -31.95 13.45 21.79
N LEU A 665 -33.20 13.01 21.75
CA LEU A 665 -33.65 11.75 22.35
C LEU A 665 -33.70 10.68 21.26
N THR A 666 -32.89 9.64 21.40
CA THR A 666 -32.81 8.50 20.48
C THR A 666 -33.51 7.30 21.08
N ILE A 667 -34.36 6.65 20.26
CA ILE A 667 -35.09 5.43 20.58
C ILE A 667 -34.64 4.37 19.59
N THR A 668 -34.06 3.29 20.11
CA THR A 668 -33.56 2.16 19.32
C THR A 668 -34.47 0.97 19.52
N ALA A 669 -34.88 0.30 18.46
CA ALA A 669 -35.60 -0.97 18.58
C ALA A 669 -34.66 -2.06 19.13
N ASP A 670 -35.13 -2.84 20.10
CA ASP A 670 -34.33 -3.94 20.65
C ASP A 670 -34.22 -5.13 19.68
N THR A 671 -35.13 -5.21 18.71
CA THR A 671 -35.08 -6.22 17.64
C THR A 671 -34.55 -5.64 16.33
N ALA A 672 -33.50 -6.26 15.81
CA ALA A 672 -32.95 -5.95 14.49
C ALA A 672 -33.92 -6.34 13.37
N GLY A 673 -33.80 -5.67 12.22
CA GLY A 673 -34.66 -5.89 11.05
C GLY A 673 -35.72 -4.81 10.85
N SER A 674 -36.07 -4.59 9.59
CA SER A 674 -37.12 -3.68 9.13
C SER A 674 -38.54 -4.20 9.42
N LEU A 675 -38.74 -5.52 9.50
CA LEU A 675 -40.05 -6.17 9.63
C LEU A 675 -40.50 -6.29 11.09
N LEU A 676 -39.58 -6.74 11.95
CA LEU A 676 -39.89 -7.10 13.33
C LEU A 676 -39.64 -5.98 14.34
N ASN A 677 -38.95 -4.90 13.96
CA ASN A 677 -38.69 -3.79 14.87
C ASN A 677 -39.99 -3.23 15.48
N GLN A 678 -39.81 -2.71 16.68
CA GLN A 678 -40.85 -2.23 17.58
C GLN A 678 -41.36 -0.82 17.24
N ILE A 679 -40.62 -0.04 16.45
CA ILE A 679 -40.85 1.41 16.33
C ILE A 679 -41.20 1.89 14.92
N GLY A 680 -41.33 0.97 13.96
CA GLY A 680 -41.67 1.27 12.57
C GLY A 680 -40.50 1.89 11.78
N SER A 681 -40.81 2.55 10.67
CA SER A 681 -39.81 3.20 9.80
C SER A 681 -39.85 4.72 9.92
N VAL A 682 -38.69 5.37 9.75
CA VAL A 682 -38.48 6.82 9.76
C VAL A 682 -38.96 7.55 8.50
N LEU A 683 -39.16 6.86 7.36
CA LEU A 683 -39.45 7.48 6.06
C LEU A 683 -40.94 7.52 5.65
N ALA A 684 -41.86 7.11 6.51
CA ALA A 684 -43.27 6.98 6.14
C ALA A 684 -44.08 8.28 6.31
N ALA A 685 -44.03 9.15 5.30
CA ALA A 685 -45.24 9.83 4.84
C ALA A 685 -45.83 9.03 3.67
N SER A 686 -46.34 7.81 3.91
CA SER A 686 -47.13 7.10 2.90
C SER A 686 -48.21 6.22 3.54
N PRO A 687 -49.48 6.27 3.05
CA PRO A 687 -50.63 5.61 3.68
C PRO A 687 -50.68 4.08 3.51
N ALA A 688 -49.60 3.46 3.03
CA ALA A 688 -49.63 2.12 2.45
C ALA A 688 -48.81 1.04 3.21
N ILE A 689 -48.38 1.31 4.45
CA ILE A 689 -48.12 0.23 5.41
C ILE A 689 -49.31 0.25 6.36
N GLY A 690 -50.36 -0.47 5.96
CA GLY A 690 -51.65 -0.45 6.63
C GLY A 690 -51.52 -0.69 8.13
N ALA A 691 -52.08 0.22 8.92
CA ALA A 691 -52.69 -0.08 10.21
C ALA A 691 -52.00 -1.17 11.07
N GLN A 692 -50.71 -1.05 11.35
CA GLN A 692 -50.07 -1.90 12.37
C GLN A 692 -50.36 -1.26 13.74
N THR A 693 -51.47 -1.70 14.34
CA THR A 693 -51.84 -1.33 15.71
C THR A 693 -50.68 -1.75 16.63
N GLY A 694 -49.95 -0.79 17.22
CA GLY A 694 -48.91 -1.07 18.22
C GLY A 694 -47.45 -1.02 17.76
N LYS A 695 -47.10 -0.41 16.63
CA LYS A 695 -45.70 -0.09 16.22
C LYS A 695 -45.51 1.40 15.96
N THR A 696 -45.84 2.22 16.94
CA THR A 696 -45.90 3.69 16.81
C THR A 696 -45.14 4.35 17.95
N ILE A 697 -44.35 5.37 17.62
CA ILE A 697 -43.90 6.37 18.59
C ILE A 697 -44.81 7.58 18.47
N SER A 698 -45.29 8.08 19.61
CA SER A 698 -45.95 9.38 19.68
C SER A 698 -45.33 10.24 20.78
N VAL A 699 -45.09 11.51 20.47
CA VAL A 699 -44.49 12.47 21.39
C VAL A 699 -45.51 13.57 21.70
N GLN A 700 -45.74 13.83 22.99
CA GLN A 700 -46.60 14.90 23.47
C GLN A 700 -45.77 15.84 24.33
N TYR A 701 -45.89 17.15 24.13
CA TYR A 701 -45.06 18.12 24.86
C TYR A 701 -45.81 19.40 25.19
N THR A 702 -45.29 20.13 26.18
CA THR A 702 -45.67 21.51 26.51
C THR A 702 -44.45 22.40 26.36
N SER A 703 -44.60 23.55 25.74
CA SER A 703 -43.54 24.53 25.56
C SER A 703 -43.95 25.91 26.09
N GLY A 704 -42.95 26.72 26.47
CA GLY A 704 -43.18 28.09 26.95
C GLY A 704 -43.65 29.07 25.87
N ASN A 705 -43.54 28.70 24.58
CA ASN A 705 -43.99 29.48 23.43
C ASN A 705 -44.30 28.56 22.23
N SER A 706 -45.28 28.94 21.41
CA SER A 706 -45.75 28.20 20.23
C SER A 706 -44.69 28.00 19.14
N ALA A 707 -43.58 28.76 19.16
CA ALA A 707 -42.46 28.60 18.21
C ALA A 707 -41.47 27.48 18.60
N THR A 708 -41.53 26.97 19.83
CA THR A 708 -40.68 25.87 20.31
C THR A 708 -41.37 24.54 20.08
N MET A 709 -40.86 23.74 19.14
CA MET A 709 -41.45 22.47 18.74
C MET A 709 -40.45 21.32 18.83
N VAL A 710 -40.87 20.19 19.40
CA VAL A 710 -40.14 18.92 19.26
C VAL A 710 -40.32 18.42 17.84
N SER A 711 -39.22 18.06 17.16
CA SER A 711 -39.23 17.55 15.79
C SER A 711 -38.59 16.16 15.71
N GLU A 712 -39.14 15.30 14.87
CA GLU A 712 -38.48 14.04 14.53
C GLU A 712 -37.36 14.29 13.52
N LEU A 713 -36.20 13.74 13.80
CA LEU A 713 -35.05 13.74 12.90
C LEU A 713 -35.26 12.69 11.80
N ASN A 714 -34.71 12.95 10.62
CA ASN A 714 -34.86 12.06 9.47
C ASN A 714 -33.51 11.66 8.88
N SER A 715 -33.47 10.50 8.24
CA SER A 715 -32.34 10.05 7.44
C SER A 715 -32.75 8.94 6.47
N THR A 716 -32.08 8.88 5.33
CA THR A 716 -32.13 7.76 4.37
C THR A 716 -31.04 6.72 4.64
N TYR A 717 -30.28 6.84 5.74
CA TYR A 717 -29.17 5.97 6.09
C TYR A 717 -29.61 4.52 6.29
N ASN A 718 -29.02 3.62 5.48
CA ASN A 718 -29.16 2.18 5.56
C ASN A 718 -27.78 1.54 5.79
N PRO A 719 -27.53 0.95 6.99
CA PRO A 719 -26.23 0.39 7.34
C PRO A 719 -25.72 -0.70 6.39
N ASN A 720 -26.63 -1.48 5.77
CA ASN A 720 -26.27 -2.61 4.89
C ASN A 720 -26.10 -2.17 3.42
N ILE A 721 -26.01 -0.85 3.15
CA ILE A 721 -25.70 -0.30 1.82
C ILE A 721 -24.46 0.58 1.96
N THR A 722 -23.31 0.13 1.44
CA THR A 722 -22.00 0.81 1.56
C THR A 722 -22.06 2.29 1.15
N ALA A 723 -22.75 2.62 0.05
CA ALA A 723 -22.89 4.00 -0.44
C ALA A 723 -23.69 4.91 0.52
N SER A 724 -24.45 4.34 1.46
CA SER A 724 -25.24 5.08 2.44
C SER A 724 -24.40 5.63 3.61
N ASN A 725 -23.20 5.10 3.85
CA ASN A 725 -22.36 5.42 5.02
C ASN A 725 -21.34 6.56 4.80
N ILE A 726 -21.31 7.18 3.61
CA ILE A 726 -20.32 8.21 3.30
C ILE A 726 -20.60 9.47 4.11
N THR A 727 -19.60 9.93 4.86
CA THR A 727 -19.67 11.18 5.63
C THR A 727 -18.33 11.90 5.59
N THR A 728 -18.33 13.02 4.88
CA THR A 728 -17.18 13.92 4.70
C THR A 728 -17.61 15.34 5.09
N ALA A 729 -16.67 16.29 5.18
CA ALA A 729 -17.00 17.71 5.33
C ALA A 729 -17.88 18.24 4.18
N THR A 730 -17.79 17.59 3.01
CA THR A 730 -18.59 17.77 1.79
C THR A 730 -19.75 16.77 1.71
N ASN A 731 -20.50 16.61 2.80
CA ASN A 731 -21.53 15.57 2.95
C ASN A 731 -22.62 15.66 1.86
N VAL A 732 -22.85 14.56 1.13
CA VAL A 732 -23.92 14.44 0.12
C VAL A 732 -25.32 14.63 0.71
N TYR A 733 -25.48 14.43 2.03
CA TYR A 733 -26.75 14.52 2.75
C TYR A 733 -26.61 15.39 4.01
N PRO A 734 -26.41 16.70 3.85
CA PRO A 734 -26.04 17.58 4.95
C PRO A 734 -27.20 17.91 5.90
N GLU A 735 -28.45 17.66 5.50
CA GLU A 735 -29.66 17.89 6.30
C GLU A 735 -30.12 16.64 7.08
N GLU A 736 -29.52 15.47 6.82
CA GLU A 736 -29.93 14.22 7.44
C GLU A 736 -29.15 13.91 8.71
N SER A 737 -29.85 13.47 9.76
CA SER A 737 -29.28 13.08 11.06
C SER A 737 -28.78 11.64 11.06
N ARG A 738 -27.74 11.39 10.26
CA ARG A 738 -27.14 10.06 10.01
C ARG A 738 -26.39 9.50 11.23
N ARG A 739 -26.04 8.20 11.15
CA ARG A 739 -25.17 7.45 12.09
C ARG A 739 -25.79 7.21 13.47
N ASN A 740 -25.70 8.21 14.34
CA ASN A 740 -25.96 8.07 15.77
C ASN A 740 -27.43 8.28 16.11
N ASP A 741 -28.11 9.14 15.36
CA ASP A 741 -29.45 9.59 15.68
C ASP A 741 -30.51 8.79 14.92
N VAL A 742 -30.36 8.62 13.61
CA VAL A 742 -31.38 7.94 12.78
C VAL A 742 -30.74 6.86 11.91
N ALA A 743 -31.32 5.67 11.94
CA ALA A 743 -30.92 4.54 11.11
C ALA A 743 -32.13 3.70 10.75
N ILE A 744 -32.22 3.29 9.48
CA ILE A 744 -33.23 2.35 9.02
C ILE A 744 -32.73 0.94 9.34
N GLY A 745 -33.49 0.17 10.13
CA GLY A 745 -33.17 -1.23 10.37
C GLY A 745 -33.28 -2.02 9.07
N ALA A 746 -32.29 -2.85 8.77
CA ALA A 746 -32.24 -3.71 7.59
C ALA A 746 -32.31 -5.19 8.00
N GLU A 747 -32.87 -6.03 7.13
CA GLU A 747 -32.80 -7.48 7.30
C GLU A 747 -31.37 -7.99 7.06
N ALA A 748 -31.09 -9.20 7.53
CA ALA A 748 -29.85 -9.89 7.20
C ALA A 748 -29.79 -10.20 5.70
N ASN A 749 -28.62 -10.02 5.09
CA ASN A 749 -28.35 -10.49 3.74
C ASN A 749 -27.71 -11.88 3.87
N ASN A 750 -28.25 -12.87 3.16
CA ASN A 750 -27.65 -14.19 3.14
C ASN A 750 -26.26 -14.13 2.47
N ALA A 751 -25.32 -14.91 3.00
CA ALA A 751 -24.07 -15.20 2.32
C ALA A 751 -24.35 -15.74 0.91
N ALA A 752 -23.52 -15.36 -0.05
CA ALA A 752 -23.52 -15.98 -1.36
C ALA A 752 -23.03 -17.43 -1.26
N ALA A 753 -23.44 -18.27 -2.21
CA ALA A 753 -22.93 -19.64 -2.27
C ALA A 753 -21.41 -19.62 -2.48
N SER A 754 -20.69 -20.50 -1.78
CA SER A 754 -19.24 -20.62 -1.94
C SER A 754 -18.88 -20.91 -3.39
N ASN A 755 -17.88 -20.21 -3.89
CA ASN A 755 -17.28 -20.46 -5.20
C ASN A 755 -15.87 -21.08 -5.09
N ALA A 756 -15.49 -21.58 -3.90
CA ALA A 756 -14.25 -22.32 -3.73
C ALA A 756 -14.28 -23.65 -4.48
N VAL A 757 -13.12 -24.02 -5.02
CA VAL A 757 -12.86 -25.34 -5.61
C VAL A 757 -11.89 -26.08 -4.70
N SER A 758 -12.20 -27.35 -4.45
CA SER A 758 -11.34 -28.26 -3.69
C SER A 758 -11.48 -29.66 -4.29
N PHE A 759 -10.45 -30.06 -5.04
CA PHE A 759 -10.31 -31.36 -5.68
C PHE A 759 -8.89 -31.86 -5.49
N SER A 760 -8.69 -33.09 -5.00
CA SER A 760 -7.37 -33.66 -4.76
C SER A 760 -7.34 -35.17 -4.97
N ARG A 761 -6.47 -35.62 -5.87
CA ARG A 761 -5.99 -36.99 -6.03
C ARG A 761 -4.54 -37.15 -5.59
N VAL A 762 -4.02 -36.22 -4.78
CA VAL A 762 -2.64 -36.27 -4.25
C VAL A 762 -2.37 -37.58 -3.52
N GLY A 763 -3.39 -38.15 -2.85
CA GLY A 763 -3.28 -39.46 -2.19
C GLY A 763 -2.95 -40.62 -3.15
N TRP A 764 -3.36 -40.54 -4.41
CA TRP A 764 -3.10 -41.58 -5.42
C TRP A 764 -1.64 -41.65 -5.84
N LEU A 765 -0.86 -40.59 -5.61
CA LEU A 765 0.57 -40.52 -5.94
C LEU A 765 1.45 -41.34 -4.99
N SER A 766 0.96 -41.65 -3.79
CA SER A 766 1.72 -42.32 -2.72
C SER A 766 1.45 -43.82 -2.59
N SER A 767 0.61 -44.40 -3.47
CA SER A 767 0.01 -45.73 -3.34
C SER A 767 0.74 -46.85 -4.09
#